data_AF-A0A2T0SH03-F1
#
_entry.id   AF-A0A2T0SH03-F1
#
_cell.length_a   1.000
_cell.length_b   1.000
_cell.length_c   1.000
_cell.angle_alpha   90.00
_cell.angle_beta   90.00
_cell.angle_gamma   90.00
#
_symmetry.space_group_name_H-M   'P 1'
#
loop_
_entity.id
_entity.type
_entity.pdbx_description
1 polymer ?
#
loop_
_entity_poly.entity_id
_entity_poly.type
_entity_poly.pdbx_seq_one_letter_code
_entity_poly.pdbx_strand_id
1 'polypeptide(L)'
;MSLTPRRWASAAAATVFVLGFGALATASALGLGDRSLPGLFTFRAATIGDGILLPLLAYALVRSAGPVRGWGRTTRRAVGAAAGVGALGGIALQAQWLAAPAPVVNWTFPAPGTFNAVGWYHAAFLVLASGFFAGACAAAVSRLRQGAPPEGLGPAGVLGALVPALTFTALLAEDNSTGGSTLTTTSVMVAGSAIAAACVLVWATRRTAVLPCLLACAAAALPAMATALLFLPGRTNSLVTVLPVVCAALVGAFGASVLGPRTSGGRIAVAVCSALCAAGPVQAVSGLPATTIPLLSTGCAVSIFAVAVQVLLLRALFGLTGEKVVPVLLKTLAGAPVIAFGLSGRYFAQEQELVGAYSVVVGVAAALLFLRIPALVIRLTFDRVVEAETTNAAATELTALKWNAYLAISTMYSAALLSFLASVVGTTSEDRWVAGRNEFGPLVVPVITLVLLVAVGVATGSRPVPAPRSTTSAGCLLWSGLMAYQLTDGYGDWKQATLSTSLAVLSGLFVLEGVVGNAGHLSNVPVDSGLLGTAVSCALAFGTTAAWMTGPALWSASGATSLPVALTSLAVGVSACVLLPRFAVAAAVTGHPPRKYILGTPVGNMVQDCSMAVMLTVSVAWVPILFMAHLSDGASWWSAIPPFLALLSAAYVYILKTNIGHVERERVRITELAAPDGAPLPADADQVLKALARHVRRQNWIAFAALVPFSFFALFNEITGFDKSGLGQILKV
;
A
#
# COMPACT_ATOMS: atom_id res chain seq x y z
N MET A 1 32.40 3.57 0.13
CA MET A 1 31.92 4.44 -0.97
C MET A 1 30.43 4.71 -0.81
N SER A 2 30.03 5.99 -0.78
CA SER A 2 28.65 6.39 -0.56
C SER A 2 27.75 6.14 -1.77
N LEU A 3 26.49 5.96 -1.46
CA LEU A 3 25.36 5.78 -2.36
C LEU A 3 25.00 7.16 -2.98
N THR A 4 24.56 7.28 -4.25
CA THR A 4 24.24 8.60 -4.85
C THR A 4 23.22 9.35 -4.01
N PRO A 5 23.36 10.67 -3.75
CA PRO A 5 22.37 11.41 -2.97
C PRO A 5 20.96 11.24 -3.54
N ARG A 6 19.96 11.01 -2.67
CA ARG A 6 18.56 10.75 -3.08
C ARG A 6 18.02 11.81 -4.03
N ARG A 7 18.34 13.08 -3.79
CA ARG A 7 17.94 14.22 -4.65
C ARG A 7 18.28 14.03 -6.13
N TRP A 8 19.43 13.42 -6.44
CA TRP A 8 19.84 13.20 -7.84
C TRP A 8 19.08 12.04 -8.48
N ALA A 9 18.85 10.96 -7.73
CA ALA A 9 18.01 9.86 -8.20
C ALA A 9 16.56 10.30 -8.42
N SER A 10 16.01 11.11 -7.51
CA SER A 10 14.69 11.72 -7.64
C SER A 10 14.62 12.67 -8.84
N ALA A 11 15.65 13.50 -9.06
CA ALA A 11 15.71 14.38 -10.22
C ALA A 11 15.76 13.59 -11.54
N ALA A 12 16.53 12.49 -11.60
CA ALA A 12 16.56 11.63 -12.78
C ALA A 12 15.20 10.99 -13.07
N ALA A 13 14.53 10.46 -12.04
CA ALA A 13 13.18 9.91 -12.18
C ALA A 13 12.17 10.96 -12.64
N ALA A 14 12.19 12.16 -12.05
CA ALA A 14 11.35 13.27 -12.46
C ALA A 14 11.63 13.71 -13.90
N THR A 15 12.89 13.73 -14.31
CA THR A 15 13.29 14.08 -15.68
C THR A 15 12.76 13.05 -16.69
N VAL A 16 12.93 11.76 -16.41
CA VAL A 16 12.39 10.68 -17.26
C VAL A 16 10.86 10.75 -17.32
N PHE A 17 10.19 10.99 -16.19
CA PHE A 17 8.74 11.14 -16.16
C PHE A 17 8.25 12.34 -16.98
N VAL A 18 8.81 13.54 -16.73
CA VAL A 18 8.37 14.78 -17.38
C VAL A 18 8.66 14.75 -18.88
N LEU A 19 9.86 14.33 -19.29
CA LEU A 19 10.24 14.31 -20.71
C LEU A 19 9.64 13.11 -21.48
N GLY A 20 9.36 12.00 -20.80
CA GLY A 20 8.68 10.85 -21.41
C GLY A 20 7.17 11.00 -21.34
N PHE A 21 6.56 10.34 -20.35
CA PHE A 21 5.11 10.28 -20.18
C PHE A 21 4.45 11.65 -20.03
N GLY A 22 5.03 12.59 -19.28
CA GLY A 22 4.46 13.92 -19.05
C GLY A 22 4.28 14.72 -20.33
N ALA A 23 5.28 14.70 -21.22
CA ALA A 23 5.22 15.34 -22.53
C ALA A 23 4.15 14.68 -23.43
N LEU A 24 4.10 13.36 -23.48
CA LEU A 24 3.09 12.63 -24.26
C LEU A 24 1.67 12.81 -23.72
N ALA A 25 1.49 12.79 -22.41
CA ALA A 25 0.20 13.02 -21.77
C ALA A 25 -0.30 14.44 -22.05
N THR A 26 0.60 15.44 -22.01
CA THR A 26 0.28 16.82 -22.38
C THR A 26 -0.13 16.91 -23.85
N ALA A 27 0.65 16.30 -24.77
CA ALA A 27 0.33 16.28 -26.19
C ALA A 27 -1.03 15.59 -26.47
N SER A 28 -1.28 14.46 -25.81
CA SER A 28 -2.56 13.74 -25.90
C SER A 28 -3.73 14.56 -25.37
N ALA A 29 -3.56 15.28 -24.25
CA ALA A 29 -4.59 16.14 -23.68
C ALA A 29 -4.91 17.36 -24.58
N LEU A 30 -3.90 17.88 -25.27
CA LEU A 30 -4.06 18.92 -26.29
C LEU A 30 -4.66 18.39 -27.60
N GLY A 31 -4.89 17.09 -27.71
CA GLY A 31 -5.46 16.46 -28.90
C GLY A 31 -4.52 16.46 -30.10
N LEU A 32 -3.19 16.51 -29.87
CA LEU A 32 -2.19 16.40 -30.94
C LEU A 32 -2.09 14.95 -31.40
N GLY A 33 -2.40 14.67 -32.66
CA GLY A 33 -2.37 13.33 -33.25
C GLY A 33 -3.72 12.92 -33.86
N ASP A 34 -3.75 11.76 -34.51
CA ASP A 34 -4.98 11.24 -35.11
C ASP A 34 -5.84 10.55 -34.04
N ARG A 35 -7.05 11.08 -33.81
CA ARG A 35 -8.01 10.55 -32.83
C ARG A 35 -8.70 9.26 -33.27
N SER A 36 -8.61 8.91 -34.55
CA SER A 36 -9.15 7.64 -35.08
C SER A 36 -8.25 6.44 -34.76
N LEU A 37 -7.01 6.70 -34.33
CA LEU A 37 -6.01 5.67 -34.02
C LEU A 37 -5.90 5.42 -32.51
N PRO A 38 -5.37 4.25 -32.09
CA PRO A 38 -5.02 3.97 -30.71
C PRO A 38 -4.18 5.09 -30.07
N GLY A 39 -4.67 5.67 -28.97
CA GLY A 39 -4.05 6.79 -28.27
C GLY A 39 -3.05 6.34 -27.18
N LEU A 40 -2.49 7.31 -26.45
CA LEU A 40 -1.52 7.06 -25.38
C LEU A 40 -2.01 6.02 -24.37
N PHE A 41 -3.28 6.12 -23.96
CA PHE A 41 -3.85 5.28 -22.90
C PHE A 41 -4.25 3.88 -23.34
N THR A 42 -4.15 3.58 -24.65
CA THR A 42 -4.38 2.25 -25.19
C THR A 42 -3.20 1.31 -24.88
N PHE A 43 -1.98 1.83 -24.87
CA PHE A 43 -0.75 1.04 -24.69
C PHE A 43 -0.32 0.99 -23.22
N ARG A 44 -0.09 -0.22 -22.70
CA ARG A 44 0.26 -0.45 -21.30
C ARG A 44 1.72 -0.11 -21.02
N ALA A 45 2.61 -0.38 -21.96
CA ALA A 45 4.00 0.04 -21.90
C ALA A 45 4.12 1.58 -21.93
N ALA A 46 3.23 2.30 -22.62
CA ALA A 46 3.25 3.76 -22.60
C ALA A 46 2.68 4.34 -21.30
N THR A 47 1.57 3.81 -20.80
CA THR A 47 0.93 4.32 -19.58
C THR A 47 1.64 3.93 -18.30
N ILE A 48 1.79 2.63 -18.07
CA ILE A 48 2.40 2.10 -16.86
C ILE A 48 3.92 2.10 -17.02
N GLY A 49 4.42 1.71 -18.20
CA GLY A 49 5.86 1.66 -18.45
C GLY A 49 6.52 3.03 -18.39
N ASP A 50 6.14 3.96 -19.26
CA ASP A 50 6.76 5.30 -19.28
C ASP A 50 6.34 6.16 -18.09
N GLY A 51 5.09 6.02 -17.65
CA GLY A 51 4.54 6.82 -16.53
C GLY A 51 5.07 6.42 -15.16
N ILE A 52 5.44 5.14 -14.96
CA ILE A 52 5.79 4.62 -13.63
C ILE A 52 7.09 3.82 -13.65
N LEU A 53 7.20 2.81 -14.51
CA LEU A 53 8.30 1.83 -14.45
C LEU A 53 9.65 2.45 -14.85
N LEU A 54 9.70 3.25 -15.92
CA LEU A 54 10.94 3.91 -16.35
C LEU A 54 11.44 4.97 -15.35
N PRO A 55 10.58 5.84 -14.76
CA PRO A 55 10.98 6.70 -13.65
C PRO A 55 11.52 5.94 -12.44
N LEU A 56 10.86 4.83 -12.04
CA LEU A 56 11.32 3.98 -10.94
C LEU A 56 12.67 3.32 -11.25
N LEU A 57 12.84 2.83 -12.49
CA LEU A 57 14.09 2.26 -12.97
C LEU A 57 15.22 3.30 -12.95
N ALA A 58 14.93 4.53 -13.38
CA ALA A 58 15.89 5.63 -13.39
C ALA A 58 16.33 5.97 -11.96
N TYR A 59 15.37 6.07 -11.03
CA TYR A 59 15.66 6.24 -9.61
C TYR A 59 16.57 5.13 -9.10
N ALA A 60 16.20 3.86 -9.33
CA ALA A 60 16.92 2.70 -8.83
C ALA A 60 18.36 2.63 -9.38
N LEU A 61 18.56 2.80 -10.68
CA LEU A 61 19.88 2.73 -11.31
C LEU A 61 20.78 3.90 -10.90
N VAL A 62 20.28 5.14 -10.90
CA VAL A 62 21.08 6.31 -10.47
C VAL A 62 21.44 6.23 -9.00
N ARG A 63 20.50 5.77 -8.16
CA ARG A 63 20.76 5.49 -6.75
C ARG A 63 21.92 4.49 -6.60
N SER A 64 21.90 3.43 -7.41
CA SER A 64 22.84 2.31 -7.41
C SER A 64 24.23 2.68 -7.94
N ALA A 65 24.31 3.54 -8.95
CA ALA A 65 25.56 3.91 -9.65
C ALA A 65 26.62 4.60 -8.77
N GLY A 66 26.21 5.26 -7.67
CA GLY A 66 27.13 6.02 -6.81
C GLY A 66 27.57 7.37 -7.43
N PRO A 67 28.22 8.25 -6.65
CA PRO A 67 28.59 9.59 -7.11
C PRO A 67 29.68 9.57 -8.20
N VAL A 68 29.40 10.24 -9.32
CA VAL A 68 30.26 10.31 -10.52
C VAL A 68 31.68 10.81 -10.23
N ARG A 69 31.85 11.72 -9.26
CA ARG A 69 33.18 12.25 -8.88
C ARG A 69 34.16 11.17 -8.45
N GLY A 70 33.68 10.05 -7.91
CA GLY A 70 34.50 8.91 -7.50
C GLY A 70 34.84 7.93 -8.63
N TRP A 71 34.35 8.15 -9.86
CA TRP A 71 34.57 7.21 -10.96
C TRP A 71 35.95 7.40 -11.61
N GLY A 72 36.71 6.32 -11.70
CA GLY A 72 37.96 6.26 -12.47
C GLY A 72 37.73 6.33 -13.98
N ARG A 73 38.81 6.55 -14.75
CA ARG A 73 38.79 6.71 -16.21
C ARG A 73 38.16 5.52 -16.94
N THR A 74 38.47 4.30 -16.50
CA THR A 74 37.93 3.06 -17.09
C THR A 74 36.41 2.95 -16.91
N THR A 75 35.90 3.26 -15.72
CA THR A 75 34.44 3.28 -15.46
C THR A 75 33.74 4.32 -16.31
N ARG A 76 34.28 5.55 -16.41
CA ARG A 76 33.70 6.60 -17.27
C ARG A 76 33.63 6.17 -18.74
N ARG A 77 34.69 5.55 -19.25
CA ARG A 77 34.72 5.00 -20.62
C ARG A 77 33.71 3.88 -20.82
N ALA A 78 33.62 2.93 -19.89
CA ALA A 78 32.65 1.84 -19.98
C ALA A 78 31.21 2.34 -19.95
N VAL A 79 30.90 3.30 -19.06
CA VAL A 79 29.58 3.94 -18.99
C VAL A 79 29.26 4.71 -20.27
N GLY A 80 30.21 5.49 -20.80
CA GLY A 80 30.04 6.21 -22.06
C GLY A 80 29.84 5.27 -23.26
N ALA A 81 30.61 4.19 -23.34
CA ALA A 81 30.47 3.18 -24.38
C ALA A 81 29.10 2.47 -24.30
N ALA A 82 28.68 2.07 -23.09
CA ALA A 82 27.37 1.46 -22.88
C ALA A 82 26.23 2.43 -23.23
N ALA A 83 26.36 3.72 -22.89
CA ALA A 83 25.38 4.72 -23.28
C ALA A 83 25.31 4.92 -24.80
N GLY A 84 26.46 4.92 -25.48
CA GLY A 84 26.52 4.96 -26.95
C GLY A 84 25.85 3.74 -27.59
N VAL A 85 26.15 2.52 -27.11
CA VAL A 85 25.53 1.28 -27.59
C VAL A 85 24.02 1.29 -27.33
N GLY A 86 23.58 1.76 -26.16
CA GLY A 86 22.16 1.91 -25.83
C GLY A 86 21.44 2.87 -26.77
N ALA A 87 22.04 4.02 -27.08
CA ALA A 87 21.49 4.98 -28.02
C ALA A 87 21.42 4.42 -29.44
N LEU A 88 22.45 3.70 -29.90
CA LEU A 88 22.44 2.99 -31.18
C LEU A 88 21.34 1.93 -31.24
N GLY A 89 21.14 1.18 -30.15
CA GLY A 89 20.02 0.24 -30.03
C GLY A 89 18.65 0.94 -30.13
N GLY A 90 18.51 2.10 -29.49
CA GLY A 90 17.34 2.95 -29.63
C GLY A 90 17.10 3.41 -31.08
N ILE A 91 18.15 3.86 -31.78
CA ILE A 91 18.07 4.26 -33.19
C ILE A 91 17.64 3.07 -34.06
N ALA A 92 18.24 1.90 -33.84
CA ALA A 92 17.91 0.69 -34.57
C ALA A 92 16.45 0.27 -34.36
N LEU A 93 15.92 0.40 -33.13
CA LEU A 93 14.51 0.12 -32.84
C LEU A 93 13.57 1.08 -33.58
N GLN A 94 13.86 2.39 -33.57
CA GLN A 94 13.04 3.38 -34.30
C GLN A 94 13.13 3.16 -35.82
N ALA A 95 14.31 2.83 -36.35
CA ALA A 95 14.49 2.48 -37.76
C ALA A 95 13.73 1.21 -38.13
N GLN A 96 13.72 0.20 -37.26
CA GLN A 96 12.94 -1.03 -37.45
C GLN A 96 11.45 -0.72 -37.53
N TRP A 97 10.92 0.17 -36.67
CA TRP A 97 9.50 0.56 -36.70
C TRP A 97 9.14 1.27 -38.01
N LEU A 98 9.98 2.20 -38.48
CA LEU A 98 9.78 2.87 -39.76
C LEU A 98 9.91 1.93 -40.96
N ALA A 99 10.79 0.94 -40.89
CA ALA A 99 11.01 -0.03 -41.97
C ALA A 99 9.99 -1.18 -41.98
N ALA A 100 9.16 -1.33 -40.94
CA ALA A 100 8.19 -2.40 -40.87
C ALA A 100 7.10 -2.21 -41.96
N PRO A 101 6.83 -3.22 -42.80
CA PRO A 101 5.87 -3.09 -43.89
C PRO A 101 4.41 -3.03 -43.43
N ALA A 102 4.13 -3.55 -42.23
CA ALA A 102 2.80 -3.54 -41.62
C ALA A 102 2.93 -3.34 -40.09
N PRO A 103 3.28 -2.13 -39.63
CA PRO A 103 3.37 -1.85 -38.21
C PRO A 103 1.98 -1.70 -37.58
N VAL A 104 1.93 -1.87 -36.27
CA VAL A 104 0.76 -1.46 -35.48
C VAL A 104 0.73 0.07 -35.44
N VAL A 105 -0.16 0.66 -36.23
CA VAL A 105 -0.34 2.12 -36.29
C VAL A 105 -0.94 2.67 -34.99
N ASN A 106 -0.57 3.89 -34.64
CA ASN A 106 -1.07 4.59 -33.46
C ASN A 106 -1.01 6.12 -33.63
N TRP A 107 -1.51 6.86 -32.64
CA TRP A 107 -1.57 8.32 -32.66
C TRP A 107 -0.22 9.05 -32.85
N THR A 108 0.93 8.39 -32.63
CA THR A 108 2.29 8.91 -32.91
C THR A 108 2.92 8.35 -34.19
N PHE A 109 2.42 7.21 -34.65
CA PHE A 109 2.89 6.48 -35.82
C PHE A 109 1.70 6.15 -36.74
N PRO A 110 1.16 7.15 -37.47
CA PRO A 110 -0.16 7.05 -38.10
C PRO A 110 -0.21 6.17 -39.35
N ALA A 111 0.92 6.03 -40.06
CA ALA A 111 1.01 5.20 -41.25
C ALA A 111 2.40 4.56 -41.36
N PRO A 112 2.54 3.42 -42.08
CA PRO A 112 3.83 2.77 -42.29
C PRO A 112 4.89 3.75 -42.78
N GLY A 113 6.10 3.68 -42.21
CA GLY A 113 7.21 4.56 -42.59
C GLY A 113 7.12 6.02 -42.17
N THR A 114 6.10 6.43 -41.40
CA THR A 114 5.91 7.86 -41.04
C THR A 114 5.62 8.12 -39.56
N PHE A 115 6.46 8.90 -38.89
CA PHE A 115 6.13 9.51 -37.60
C PHE A 115 5.56 10.91 -37.80
N ASN A 116 4.58 11.30 -36.97
CA ASN A 116 4.17 12.70 -36.85
C ASN A 116 5.12 13.45 -35.88
N ALA A 117 4.85 14.74 -35.61
CA ALA A 117 5.71 15.54 -34.73
C ALA A 117 5.85 14.95 -33.32
N VAL A 118 4.76 14.43 -32.75
CA VAL A 118 4.77 13.76 -31.44
C VAL A 118 5.56 12.44 -31.50
N GLY A 119 5.43 11.69 -32.59
CA GLY A 119 6.22 10.49 -32.86
C GLY A 119 7.72 10.76 -32.96
N TRP A 120 8.13 11.82 -33.66
CA TRP A 120 9.55 12.21 -33.74
C TRP A 120 10.11 12.63 -32.38
N TYR A 121 9.33 13.38 -31.59
CA TYR A 121 9.70 13.71 -30.22
C TYR A 121 9.89 12.44 -29.38
N HIS A 122 8.92 11.51 -29.44
CA HIS A 122 8.96 10.26 -28.69
C HIS A 122 10.13 9.37 -29.11
N ALA A 123 10.40 9.26 -30.41
CA ALA A 123 11.54 8.53 -30.95
C ALA A 123 12.87 9.10 -30.43
N ALA A 124 13.02 10.43 -30.45
CA ALA A 124 14.21 11.10 -29.92
C ALA A 124 14.38 10.86 -28.41
N PHE A 125 13.28 10.96 -27.65
CA PHE A 125 13.27 10.64 -26.23
C PHE A 125 13.70 9.19 -25.98
N LEU A 126 13.14 8.21 -26.69
CA LEU A 126 13.48 6.80 -26.52
C LEU A 126 14.95 6.51 -26.82
N VAL A 127 15.53 7.11 -27.86
CA VAL A 127 16.96 7.00 -28.17
C VAL A 127 17.82 7.48 -26.99
N LEU A 128 17.51 8.67 -26.47
CA LEU A 128 18.23 9.24 -25.32
C LEU A 128 18.02 8.41 -24.05
N ALA A 129 16.80 7.95 -23.81
CA ALA A 129 16.44 7.11 -22.67
C ALA A 129 17.17 5.77 -22.72
N SER A 130 17.23 5.10 -23.88
CA SER A 130 17.98 3.86 -24.05
C SER A 130 19.47 4.05 -23.75
N GLY A 131 20.07 5.15 -24.22
CA GLY A 131 21.45 5.50 -23.87
C GLY A 131 21.63 5.77 -22.38
N PHE A 132 20.74 6.55 -21.77
CA PHE A 132 20.75 6.82 -20.34
C PHE A 132 20.66 5.54 -19.50
N PHE A 133 19.70 4.66 -19.78
CA PHE A 133 19.49 3.43 -19.03
C PHE A 133 20.65 2.45 -19.19
N ALA A 134 21.20 2.30 -20.40
CA ALA A 134 22.37 1.47 -20.63
C ALA A 134 23.61 1.99 -19.87
N GLY A 135 23.85 3.30 -19.90
CA GLY A 135 24.93 3.94 -19.15
C GLY A 135 24.75 3.82 -17.64
N ALA A 136 23.55 4.09 -17.12
CA ALA A 136 23.23 3.98 -15.69
C ALA A 136 23.35 2.53 -15.19
N CYS A 137 22.91 1.56 -15.99
CA CYS A 137 23.09 0.13 -15.72
C CYS A 137 24.58 -0.24 -15.68
N ALA A 138 25.36 0.17 -16.69
CA ALA A 138 26.80 -0.07 -16.72
C ALA A 138 27.52 0.55 -15.51
N ALA A 139 27.08 1.71 -15.04
CA ALA A 139 27.62 2.35 -13.85
C ALA A 139 27.32 1.54 -12.58
N ALA A 140 26.06 1.09 -12.40
CA ALA A 140 25.65 0.24 -11.29
C ALA A 140 26.41 -1.10 -11.28
N VAL A 141 26.53 -1.75 -12.45
CA VAL A 141 27.27 -3.00 -12.63
C VAL A 141 28.76 -2.82 -12.37
N SER A 142 29.36 -1.74 -12.86
CA SER A 142 30.77 -1.42 -12.62
C SER A 142 31.06 -1.25 -11.13
N ARG A 143 30.14 -0.62 -10.39
CA ARG A 143 30.25 -0.48 -8.94
C ARG A 143 30.17 -1.83 -8.22
N LEU A 144 29.23 -2.69 -8.61
CA LEU A 144 29.15 -4.06 -8.08
C LEU A 144 30.47 -4.82 -8.27
N ARG A 145 31.08 -4.70 -9.46
CA ARG A 145 32.35 -5.38 -9.81
C ARG A 145 33.57 -4.87 -9.06
N GLN A 146 33.54 -3.62 -8.57
CA GLN A 146 34.61 -3.00 -7.80
C GLN A 146 34.67 -3.45 -6.33
N GLY A 147 33.80 -4.38 -5.92
CA GLY A 147 33.83 -4.92 -4.55
C GLY A 147 33.37 -3.92 -3.51
N ALA A 148 32.65 -2.86 -3.91
CA ALA A 148 31.94 -2.03 -2.96
C ALA A 148 31.00 -2.96 -2.15
N PRO A 149 31.10 -3.00 -0.81
CA PRO A 149 30.32 -3.94 -0.03
C PRO A 149 28.82 -3.80 -0.38
N PRO A 150 28.09 -4.93 -0.44
CA PRO A 150 26.67 -4.96 -0.81
C PRO A 150 25.77 -4.12 0.12
N GLU A 151 26.31 -3.51 1.17
CA GLU A 151 25.62 -2.52 2.02
C GLU A 151 25.03 -1.34 1.21
N GLY A 152 25.55 -1.04 0.01
CA GLY A 152 25.00 -0.04 -0.89
C GLY A 152 23.97 -0.55 -1.90
N LEU A 153 23.99 -1.84 -2.24
CA LEU A 153 23.12 -2.47 -3.24
C LEU A 153 22.52 -3.77 -2.68
N GLY A 154 22.01 -3.70 -1.46
CA GLY A 154 21.33 -4.83 -0.83
C GLY A 154 20.17 -5.33 -1.72
N PRO A 155 19.62 -6.52 -1.44
CA PRO A 155 18.63 -7.15 -2.31
C PRO A 155 17.46 -6.26 -2.75
N ALA A 156 17.03 -5.34 -1.88
CA ALA A 156 16.00 -4.35 -2.18
C ALA A 156 16.36 -3.41 -3.35
N GLY A 157 17.62 -2.99 -3.48
CA GLY A 157 18.09 -2.14 -4.58
C GLY A 157 18.11 -2.88 -5.91
N VAL A 158 18.52 -4.16 -5.89
CA VAL A 158 18.50 -5.04 -7.07
C VAL A 158 17.06 -5.29 -7.53
N LEU A 159 16.17 -5.66 -6.61
CA LEU A 159 14.74 -5.82 -6.91
C LEU A 159 14.13 -4.52 -7.44
N GLY A 160 14.49 -3.37 -6.85
CA GLY A 160 14.02 -2.06 -7.30
C GLY A 160 14.43 -1.68 -8.72
N ALA A 161 15.48 -2.31 -9.29
CA ALA A 161 15.86 -2.14 -10.69
C ALA A 161 15.28 -3.25 -11.58
N LEU A 162 15.34 -4.51 -11.14
CA LEU A 162 14.89 -5.64 -11.95
C LEU A 162 13.38 -5.70 -12.11
N VAL A 163 12.59 -5.41 -11.07
CA VAL A 163 11.12 -5.47 -11.17
C VAL A 163 10.62 -4.47 -12.22
N PRO A 164 10.96 -3.16 -12.18
CA PRO A 164 10.49 -2.24 -13.21
C PRO A 164 10.97 -2.60 -14.62
N ALA A 165 12.22 -3.07 -14.77
CA ALA A 165 12.77 -3.44 -16.08
C ALA A 165 12.08 -4.68 -16.69
N LEU A 166 11.89 -5.73 -15.89
CA LEU A 166 11.22 -6.94 -16.34
C LEU A 166 9.72 -6.70 -16.57
N THR A 167 9.07 -5.91 -15.72
CA THR A 167 7.67 -5.52 -15.93
C THR A 167 7.51 -4.70 -17.21
N PHE A 168 8.40 -3.74 -17.47
CA PHE A 168 8.36 -2.96 -18.71
C PHE A 168 8.49 -3.86 -19.93
N THR A 169 9.42 -4.83 -19.88
CA THR A 169 9.58 -5.84 -20.92
C THR A 169 8.32 -6.67 -21.11
N ALA A 170 7.66 -7.05 -20.02
CA ALA A 170 6.42 -7.83 -20.05
C ALA A 170 5.28 -7.07 -20.74
N LEU A 171 5.07 -5.80 -20.37
CA LEU A 171 4.05 -4.93 -20.95
C LEU A 171 4.36 -4.60 -22.42
N LEU A 172 5.63 -4.42 -22.76
CA LEU A 172 6.05 -4.19 -24.14
C LEU A 172 5.80 -5.42 -25.01
N ALA A 173 6.05 -6.63 -24.49
CA ALA A 173 5.75 -7.87 -25.19
C ALA A 173 4.25 -8.08 -25.38
N GLU A 174 3.45 -7.65 -24.39
CA GLU A 174 1.99 -7.68 -24.45
C GLU A 174 1.45 -6.75 -25.55
N ASP A 175 1.86 -5.47 -25.53
CA ASP A 175 1.43 -4.45 -26.51
C ASP A 175 1.82 -4.82 -27.96
N ASN A 176 2.88 -5.61 -28.15
CA ASN A 176 3.36 -6.02 -29.48
C ASN A 176 2.89 -7.42 -29.93
N SER A 177 2.09 -8.13 -29.11
CA SER A 177 1.65 -9.48 -29.45
C SER A 177 0.61 -9.46 -30.58
N THR A 178 0.99 -9.94 -31.78
CA THR A 178 0.13 -9.99 -32.97
C THR A 178 -0.10 -11.46 -33.39
N GLY A 179 -1.22 -12.05 -32.98
CA GLY A 179 -1.68 -13.36 -33.51
C GLY A 179 -1.22 -14.63 -32.77
N GLY A 180 -0.55 -14.52 -31.62
CA GLY A 180 -0.19 -15.67 -30.75
C GLY A 180 -0.70 -15.53 -29.32
N SER A 181 -0.45 -16.52 -28.46
CA SER A 181 -0.73 -16.41 -27.03
C SER A 181 0.12 -15.29 -26.41
N THR A 182 -0.53 -14.18 -26.05
CA THR A 182 0.09 -13.04 -25.35
C THR A 182 0.87 -13.52 -24.13
N LEU A 183 0.29 -14.44 -23.33
CA LEU A 183 0.94 -15.02 -22.16
C LEU A 183 2.26 -15.72 -22.49
N THR A 184 2.30 -16.47 -23.60
CA THR A 184 3.51 -17.18 -24.04
C THR A 184 4.59 -16.18 -24.46
N THR A 185 4.24 -15.18 -25.25
CA THR A 185 5.17 -14.13 -25.72
C THR A 185 5.77 -13.37 -24.54
N THR A 186 4.91 -12.90 -23.62
CA THR A 186 5.32 -12.22 -22.39
C THR A 186 6.22 -13.12 -21.54
N SER A 187 5.89 -14.40 -21.38
CA SER A 187 6.68 -15.36 -20.59
C SER A 187 8.07 -15.58 -21.14
N VAL A 188 8.19 -15.76 -22.46
CA VAL A 188 9.48 -15.92 -23.13
C VAL A 188 10.34 -14.66 -22.97
N MET A 189 9.75 -13.47 -23.17
CA MET A 189 10.49 -12.21 -23.08
C MET A 189 10.96 -11.90 -21.66
N VAL A 190 10.11 -12.13 -20.65
CA VAL A 190 10.48 -11.96 -19.24
C VAL A 190 11.56 -12.97 -18.83
N ALA A 191 11.40 -14.25 -19.19
CA ALA A 191 12.37 -15.30 -18.87
C ALA A 191 13.74 -15.03 -19.53
N GLY A 192 13.75 -14.69 -20.83
CA GLY A 192 14.97 -14.34 -21.55
C GLY A 192 15.69 -13.14 -20.92
N SER A 193 14.94 -12.09 -20.57
CA SER A 193 15.50 -10.90 -19.92
C SER A 193 16.01 -11.17 -18.51
N ALA A 194 15.32 -12.02 -17.75
CA ALA A 194 15.75 -12.43 -16.42
C ALA A 194 17.03 -13.29 -16.46
N ILE A 195 17.16 -14.18 -17.46
CA ILE A 195 18.38 -14.96 -17.68
C ILE A 195 19.54 -14.04 -18.06
N ALA A 196 19.32 -13.10 -18.98
CA ALA A 196 20.34 -12.12 -19.36
C ALA A 196 20.81 -11.28 -18.16
N ALA A 197 19.86 -10.79 -17.35
CA ALA A 197 20.15 -10.07 -16.12
C ALA A 197 20.94 -10.92 -15.11
N ALA A 198 20.57 -12.19 -14.95
CA ALA A 198 21.30 -13.13 -14.09
C ALA A 198 22.75 -13.32 -14.57
N CYS A 199 22.98 -13.51 -15.87
CA CYS A 199 24.33 -13.60 -16.44
C CYS A 199 25.15 -12.35 -16.15
N VAL A 200 24.57 -11.16 -16.34
CA VAL A 200 25.25 -9.88 -16.06
C VAL A 200 25.57 -9.75 -14.57
N LEU A 201 24.65 -10.07 -13.67
CA LEU A 201 24.87 -9.99 -12.22
C LEU A 201 25.90 -11.01 -11.73
N VAL A 202 25.87 -12.25 -12.24
CA VAL A 202 26.88 -13.28 -11.93
C VAL A 202 28.26 -12.85 -12.40
N TRP A 203 28.36 -12.27 -13.60
CA TRP A 203 29.59 -11.71 -14.11
C TRP A 203 30.07 -10.51 -13.28
N ALA A 204 29.16 -9.61 -12.90
CA ALA A 204 29.45 -8.43 -12.09
C ALA A 204 29.98 -8.81 -10.71
N THR A 205 29.40 -9.85 -10.10
CA THR A 205 29.80 -10.37 -8.78
C THR A 205 31.01 -11.32 -8.85
N ARG A 206 31.67 -11.47 -10.00
CA ARG A 206 32.82 -12.37 -10.19
C ARG A 206 32.52 -13.81 -9.73
N ARG A 207 31.27 -14.26 -9.91
CA ARG A 207 30.77 -15.58 -9.51
C ARG A 207 30.80 -15.87 -8.00
N THR A 208 31.03 -14.89 -7.14
CA THR A 208 31.01 -15.11 -5.67
C THR A 208 29.58 -15.16 -5.09
N ALA A 209 28.58 -14.68 -5.84
CA ALA A 209 27.19 -14.56 -5.38
C ALA A 209 26.18 -15.14 -6.38
N VAL A 210 26.48 -16.30 -6.98
CA VAL A 210 25.63 -16.91 -8.03
C VAL A 210 24.18 -17.11 -7.56
N LEU A 211 23.99 -17.79 -6.43
CA LEU A 211 22.64 -18.09 -5.92
C LEU A 211 21.83 -16.81 -5.60
N PRO A 212 22.35 -15.79 -4.89
CA PRO A 212 21.65 -14.51 -4.72
C PRO A 212 21.27 -13.82 -6.03
N CYS A 213 22.12 -13.88 -7.06
CA CYS A 213 21.81 -13.30 -8.38
C CYS A 213 20.63 -14.01 -9.05
N LEU A 214 20.62 -15.35 -9.01
CA LEU A 214 19.52 -16.17 -9.53
C LEU A 214 18.22 -15.90 -8.77
N LEU A 215 18.29 -15.88 -7.42
CA LEU A 215 17.14 -15.59 -6.57
C LEU A 215 16.58 -14.19 -6.82
N ALA A 216 17.42 -13.17 -7.01
CA ALA A 216 16.97 -11.82 -7.30
C ALA A 216 16.25 -11.73 -8.65
N CYS A 217 16.74 -12.43 -9.68
CA CYS A 217 16.09 -12.46 -10.99
C CYS A 217 14.76 -13.23 -10.94
N ALA A 218 14.71 -14.37 -10.25
CA ALA A 218 13.47 -15.13 -10.06
C ALA A 218 12.43 -14.32 -9.26
N ALA A 219 12.85 -13.70 -8.15
CA ALA A 219 12.00 -12.87 -7.30
C ALA A 219 11.52 -11.57 -7.99
N ALA A 220 12.16 -11.16 -9.08
CA ALA A 220 11.72 -10.03 -9.90
C ALA A 220 10.85 -10.45 -11.10
N ALA A 221 11.12 -11.62 -11.70
CA ALA A 221 10.37 -12.13 -12.84
C ALA A 221 8.92 -12.47 -12.49
N LEU A 222 8.68 -13.05 -11.31
CA LEU A 222 7.34 -13.43 -10.87
C LEU A 222 6.38 -12.23 -10.72
N PRO A 223 6.71 -11.15 -9.97
CA PRO A 223 5.85 -9.97 -9.93
C PRO A 223 5.75 -9.23 -11.26
N ALA A 224 6.79 -9.30 -12.12
CA ALA A 224 6.72 -8.74 -13.48
C ALA A 224 5.67 -9.45 -14.34
N MET A 225 5.67 -10.78 -14.32
CA MET A 225 4.64 -11.59 -14.99
C MET A 225 3.25 -11.31 -14.43
N ALA A 226 3.11 -11.31 -13.10
CA ALA A 226 1.83 -11.02 -12.46
C ALA A 226 1.33 -9.61 -12.77
N THR A 227 2.22 -8.64 -12.94
CA THR A 227 1.83 -7.29 -13.34
C THR A 227 1.32 -7.25 -14.78
N ALA A 228 1.91 -7.99 -15.72
CA ALA A 228 1.34 -8.10 -17.07
C ALA A 228 -0.06 -8.72 -17.05
N LEU A 229 -0.29 -9.73 -16.20
CA LEU A 229 -1.62 -10.31 -16.01
C LEU A 229 -2.68 -9.30 -15.54
N LEU A 230 -2.28 -8.22 -14.83
CA LEU A 230 -3.21 -7.17 -14.39
C LEU A 230 -3.76 -6.35 -15.56
N PHE A 231 -3.04 -6.27 -16.67
CA PHE A 231 -3.33 -5.32 -17.75
C PHE A 231 -3.77 -5.97 -19.06
N LEU A 232 -3.97 -7.30 -19.04
CA LEU A 232 -4.33 -8.11 -20.20
C LEU A 232 -5.41 -7.43 -21.08
N PRO A 233 -5.28 -7.49 -22.41
CA PRO A 233 -6.27 -6.94 -23.32
C PRO A 233 -7.59 -7.71 -23.22
N GLY A 234 -8.69 -7.02 -23.53
CA GLY A 234 -10.04 -7.60 -23.55
C GLY A 234 -10.65 -7.88 -22.16
N ARG A 235 -10.03 -7.39 -21.08
CA ARG A 235 -10.54 -7.55 -19.72
C ARG A 235 -11.49 -6.43 -19.33
N THR A 236 -12.56 -6.80 -18.64
CA THR A 236 -13.49 -5.84 -18.05
C THR A 236 -12.88 -5.26 -16.78
N ASN A 237 -13.00 -3.94 -16.62
CA ASN A 237 -12.53 -3.20 -15.45
C ASN A 237 -13.72 -2.57 -14.73
N SER A 238 -14.69 -3.40 -14.34
CA SER A 238 -15.79 -2.97 -13.48
C SER A 238 -15.37 -3.04 -12.01
N LEU A 239 -16.11 -2.35 -11.15
CA LEU A 239 -15.81 -2.34 -9.72
C LEU A 239 -15.81 -3.76 -9.10
N VAL A 240 -16.73 -4.62 -9.54
CA VAL A 240 -16.81 -6.02 -9.12
C VAL A 240 -15.59 -6.84 -9.56
N THR A 241 -14.95 -6.50 -10.67
CA THR A 241 -13.72 -7.17 -11.12
C THR A 241 -12.48 -6.69 -10.36
N VAL A 242 -12.42 -5.40 -10.03
CA VAL A 242 -11.21 -4.79 -9.46
C VAL A 242 -11.14 -4.91 -7.94
N LEU A 243 -12.26 -4.85 -7.21
CA LEU A 243 -12.21 -5.01 -5.75
C LEU A 243 -11.55 -6.32 -5.32
N PRO A 244 -11.87 -7.51 -5.88
CA PRO A 244 -11.18 -8.76 -5.55
C PRO A 244 -9.67 -8.71 -5.84
N VAL A 245 -9.24 -7.97 -6.86
CA VAL A 245 -7.83 -7.79 -7.23
C VAL A 245 -7.09 -6.98 -6.18
N VAL A 246 -7.69 -5.87 -5.71
CA VAL A 246 -7.14 -5.06 -4.62
C VAL A 246 -7.11 -5.87 -3.32
N CYS A 247 -8.14 -6.67 -3.04
CA CYS A 247 -8.15 -7.61 -1.91
C CYS A 247 -6.98 -8.58 -1.98
N ALA A 248 -6.75 -9.19 -3.15
CA ALA A 248 -5.65 -10.10 -3.37
C ALA A 248 -4.30 -9.41 -3.16
N ALA A 249 -4.12 -8.19 -3.68
CA ALA A 249 -2.91 -7.39 -3.46
C ALA A 249 -2.62 -7.17 -1.97
N LEU A 250 -3.64 -6.81 -1.19
CA LEU A 250 -3.54 -6.63 0.26
C LEU A 250 -3.23 -7.95 0.98
N VAL A 251 -3.81 -9.07 0.55
CA VAL A 251 -3.48 -10.41 1.05
C VAL A 251 -2.03 -10.79 0.73
N GLY A 252 -1.53 -10.44 -0.45
CA GLY A 252 -0.12 -10.60 -0.80
C GLY A 252 0.80 -9.84 0.15
N ALA A 253 0.48 -8.58 0.43
CA ALA A 253 1.20 -7.77 1.42
C ALA A 253 1.11 -8.35 2.85
N PHE A 254 -0.06 -8.89 3.23
CA PHE A 254 -0.24 -9.62 4.49
C PHE A 254 0.68 -10.84 4.59
N GLY A 255 0.76 -11.68 3.55
CA GLY A 255 1.67 -12.83 3.51
C GLY A 255 3.13 -12.38 3.66
N ALA A 256 3.51 -11.30 2.97
CA ALA A 256 4.83 -10.69 3.04
C ALA A 256 5.20 -10.16 4.44
N SER A 257 4.22 -9.77 5.26
CA SER A 257 4.45 -9.22 6.62
C SER A 257 5.03 -10.24 7.61
N VAL A 258 5.10 -11.53 7.26
CA VAL A 258 5.88 -12.49 8.06
C VAL A 258 7.37 -12.14 8.03
N LEU A 259 7.86 -11.68 6.87
CA LEU A 259 9.26 -11.35 6.67
C LEU A 259 9.57 -10.02 7.35
N GLY A 260 10.61 -9.99 8.19
CA GLY A 260 11.12 -8.77 8.82
C GLY A 260 12.41 -8.22 8.21
N PRO A 261 12.47 -7.75 6.93
CA PRO A 261 13.67 -7.08 6.43
C PRO A 261 14.10 -5.93 7.34
N ARG A 262 15.41 -5.86 7.62
CA ARG A 262 16.00 -4.83 8.49
C ARG A 262 15.89 -3.42 7.92
N THR A 263 15.79 -3.29 6.59
CA THR A 263 15.73 -1.99 5.90
C THR A 263 14.33 -1.66 5.43
N SER A 264 13.95 -0.38 5.48
CA SER A 264 12.65 0.09 4.97
C SER A 264 12.46 -0.23 3.49
N GLY A 265 13.52 -0.13 2.68
CA GLY A 265 13.48 -0.52 1.27
C GLY A 265 13.19 -2.01 1.06
N GLY A 266 13.74 -2.88 1.92
CA GLY A 266 13.43 -4.30 1.90
C GLY A 266 11.97 -4.59 2.26
N ARG A 267 11.43 -3.91 3.27
CA ARG A 267 10.01 -4.05 3.66
C ARG A 267 9.06 -3.66 2.53
N ILE A 268 9.34 -2.54 1.85
CA ILE A 268 8.55 -2.11 0.68
C ILE A 268 8.66 -3.13 -0.44
N ALA A 269 9.88 -3.54 -0.81
CA ALA A 269 10.10 -4.46 -1.92
C ALA A 269 9.36 -5.79 -1.69
N VAL A 270 9.44 -6.34 -0.46
CA VAL A 270 8.75 -7.57 -0.09
C VAL A 270 7.23 -7.41 -0.19
N ALA A 271 6.67 -6.35 0.39
CA ALA A 271 5.22 -6.12 0.35
C ALA A 271 4.69 -5.91 -1.07
N VAL A 272 5.36 -5.07 -1.87
CA VAL A 272 4.93 -4.73 -3.25
C VAL A 272 5.04 -5.95 -4.15
N CYS A 273 6.15 -6.70 -4.11
CA CYS A 273 6.30 -7.87 -4.96
C CYS A 273 5.24 -8.93 -4.66
N SER A 274 5.00 -9.23 -3.37
CA SER A 274 3.96 -10.19 -2.99
C SER A 274 2.55 -9.69 -3.34
N ALA A 275 2.28 -8.38 -3.21
CA ALA A 275 1.00 -7.79 -3.62
C ALA A 275 0.74 -7.97 -5.12
N LEU A 276 1.74 -7.68 -5.97
CA LEU A 276 1.64 -7.86 -7.42
C LEU A 276 1.41 -9.34 -7.79
N CYS A 277 2.16 -10.26 -7.16
CA CYS A 277 2.01 -11.71 -7.37
C CYS A 277 0.61 -12.22 -7.04
N ALA A 278 -0.06 -11.63 -6.05
CA ALA A 278 -1.43 -12.00 -5.68
C ALA A 278 -2.47 -11.41 -6.65
N ALA A 279 -2.27 -10.16 -7.04
CA ALA A 279 -3.26 -9.37 -7.80
C ALA A 279 -3.41 -9.88 -9.25
N GLY A 280 -2.30 -10.18 -9.92
CA GLY A 280 -2.28 -10.59 -11.33
C GLY A 280 -3.17 -11.79 -11.67
N PRO A 281 -2.98 -12.94 -11.02
CA PRO A 281 -3.81 -14.13 -11.27
C PRO A 281 -5.29 -13.91 -11.01
N VAL A 282 -5.64 -13.10 -10.00
CA VAL A 282 -7.04 -12.78 -9.70
C VAL A 282 -7.65 -11.94 -10.82
N GLN A 283 -6.95 -10.91 -11.32
CA GLN A 283 -7.44 -10.10 -12.45
C GLN A 283 -7.58 -10.93 -13.73
N ALA A 284 -6.65 -11.85 -13.97
CA ALA A 284 -6.68 -12.74 -15.13
C ALA A 284 -7.91 -13.67 -15.15
N VAL A 285 -8.57 -13.92 -14.02
CA VAL A 285 -9.82 -14.69 -13.97
C VAL A 285 -11.04 -13.80 -13.77
N SER A 286 -10.99 -12.79 -12.89
CA SER A 286 -12.15 -11.96 -12.57
C SER A 286 -12.54 -11.03 -13.71
N GLY A 287 -11.55 -10.53 -14.48
CA GLY A 287 -11.76 -9.64 -15.62
C GLY A 287 -12.24 -10.34 -16.89
N LEU A 288 -12.53 -11.65 -16.85
CA LEU A 288 -13.17 -12.33 -17.99
C LEU A 288 -14.62 -11.89 -18.17
N PRO A 289 -15.14 -11.88 -19.41
CA PRO A 289 -16.57 -11.62 -19.66
C PRO A 289 -17.47 -12.61 -18.91
N ALA A 290 -17.12 -13.90 -18.95
CA ALA A 290 -17.79 -14.97 -18.23
C ALA A 290 -16.83 -15.65 -17.26
N THR A 291 -17.31 -15.93 -16.05
CA THR A 291 -16.56 -16.57 -14.98
C THR A 291 -17.32 -17.76 -14.45
N THR A 292 -16.58 -18.77 -13.98
CA THR A 292 -17.12 -19.98 -13.35
C THR A 292 -16.45 -20.21 -12.01
N ILE A 293 -17.09 -20.96 -11.10
CA ILE A 293 -16.52 -21.29 -9.79
C ILE A 293 -15.13 -21.95 -9.91
N PRO A 294 -14.90 -22.95 -10.80
CA PRO A 294 -13.57 -23.55 -10.95
C PRO A 294 -12.50 -22.55 -11.39
N LEU A 295 -12.85 -21.61 -12.27
CA LEU A 295 -11.92 -20.61 -12.79
C LEU A 295 -11.54 -19.58 -11.73
N LEU A 296 -12.53 -19.06 -10.98
CA LEU A 296 -12.29 -18.16 -9.86
C LEU A 296 -11.48 -18.85 -8.75
N SER A 297 -11.79 -20.12 -8.46
CA SER A 297 -11.03 -20.94 -7.50
C SER A 297 -9.58 -21.13 -7.96
N THR A 298 -9.36 -21.34 -9.26
CA THR A 298 -8.02 -21.43 -9.85
C THR A 298 -7.26 -20.12 -9.69
N GLY A 299 -7.87 -18.97 -9.99
CA GLY A 299 -7.21 -17.67 -9.80
C GLY A 299 -6.85 -17.40 -8.33
N CYS A 300 -7.72 -17.79 -7.39
CA CYS A 300 -7.42 -17.74 -5.96
C CYS A 300 -6.23 -18.65 -5.60
N ALA A 301 -6.24 -19.92 -6.03
CA ALA A 301 -5.18 -20.87 -5.74
C ALA A 301 -3.82 -20.43 -6.33
N VAL A 302 -3.81 -19.96 -7.59
CA VAL A 302 -2.60 -19.47 -8.26
C VAL A 302 -2.07 -18.21 -7.58
N SER A 303 -2.96 -17.30 -7.15
CA SER A 303 -2.58 -16.11 -6.37
C SER A 303 -1.88 -16.49 -5.06
N ILE A 304 -2.47 -17.39 -4.26
CA ILE A 304 -1.89 -17.85 -3.00
C ILE A 304 -0.57 -18.60 -3.23
N PHE A 305 -0.50 -19.46 -4.25
CA PHE A 305 0.73 -20.16 -4.62
C PHE A 305 1.84 -19.18 -5.05
N ALA A 306 1.53 -18.20 -5.89
CA ALA A 306 2.48 -17.19 -6.34
C ALA A 306 3.02 -16.37 -5.17
N VAL A 307 2.17 -15.97 -4.21
CA VAL A 307 2.61 -15.30 -2.98
C VAL A 307 3.53 -16.21 -2.16
N ALA A 308 3.17 -17.49 -1.97
CA ALA A 308 3.99 -18.42 -1.20
C ALA A 308 5.39 -18.58 -1.81
N VAL A 309 5.46 -18.81 -3.14
CA VAL A 309 6.73 -18.88 -3.87
C VAL A 309 7.50 -17.57 -3.74
N GLN A 310 6.85 -16.43 -3.94
CA GLN A 310 7.48 -15.11 -3.84
C GLN A 310 8.07 -14.87 -2.46
N VAL A 311 7.32 -15.16 -1.40
CA VAL A 311 7.78 -14.97 -0.01
C VAL A 311 8.94 -15.91 0.31
N LEU A 312 8.96 -17.15 -0.21
CA LEU A 312 10.10 -18.06 -0.05
C LEU A 312 11.35 -17.56 -0.79
N LEU A 313 11.21 -17.08 -2.02
CA LEU A 313 12.31 -16.48 -2.80
C LEU A 313 12.88 -15.26 -2.07
N LEU A 314 12.01 -14.37 -1.58
CA LEU A 314 12.41 -13.19 -0.82
C LEU A 314 13.07 -13.56 0.51
N ARG A 315 12.53 -14.55 1.25
CA ARG A 315 13.14 -15.07 2.48
C ARG A 315 14.57 -15.54 2.24
N ALA A 316 14.80 -16.33 1.20
CA ALA A 316 16.11 -16.81 0.82
C ALA A 316 17.04 -15.67 0.40
N LEU A 317 16.55 -14.76 -0.44
CA LEU A 317 17.30 -13.62 -0.96
C LEU A 317 17.75 -12.64 0.15
N PHE A 318 16.89 -12.39 1.14
CA PHE A 318 17.21 -11.52 2.29
C PHE A 318 17.92 -12.25 3.44
N GLY A 319 18.20 -13.55 3.31
CA GLY A 319 18.90 -14.34 4.34
C GLY A 319 18.12 -14.48 5.64
N LEU A 320 16.78 -14.51 5.58
CA LEU A 320 15.89 -14.56 6.75
C LEU A 320 15.68 -16.01 7.23
N THR A 321 16.78 -16.70 7.58
CA THR A 321 16.77 -18.14 7.89
C THR A 321 16.19 -18.49 9.25
N GLY A 322 16.11 -17.53 10.19
CA GLY A 322 15.57 -17.74 11.54
C GLY A 322 14.06 -18.03 11.59
N GLU A 323 13.30 -17.66 10.55
CA GLU A 323 11.87 -17.94 10.49
C GLU A 323 11.61 -19.35 9.94
N LYS A 324 10.83 -20.15 10.66
CA LYS A 324 10.37 -21.47 10.18
C LYS A 324 9.49 -21.31 8.94
N VAL A 325 9.64 -22.21 7.96
CA VAL A 325 8.89 -22.18 6.69
C VAL A 325 7.38 -22.37 6.91
N VAL A 326 6.99 -23.21 7.88
CA VAL A 326 5.57 -23.53 8.12
C VAL A 326 4.75 -22.28 8.48
N PRO A 327 5.13 -21.44 9.46
CA PRO A 327 4.44 -20.17 9.74
C PRO A 327 4.32 -19.23 8.53
N VAL A 328 5.35 -19.20 7.66
CA VAL A 328 5.36 -18.38 6.44
C VAL A 328 4.27 -18.82 5.47
N LEU A 329 4.16 -20.14 5.25
CA LEU A 329 3.13 -20.72 4.39
C LEU A 329 1.74 -20.57 5.01
N LEU A 330 1.59 -20.85 6.31
CA LEU A 330 0.32 -20.73 7.01
C LEU A 330 -0.24 -19.30 6.94
N LYS A 331 0.62 -18.29 7.11
CA LYS A 331 0.19 -16.89 6.98
C LYS A 331 -0.28 -16.55 5.57
N THR A 332 0.39 -17.08 4.55
CA THR A 332 -0.02 -16.88 3.16
C THR A 332 -1.37 -17.54 2.88
N LEU A 333 -1.53 -18.80 3.30
CA LEU A 333 -2.78 -19.56 3.17
C LEU A 333 -3.96 -18.91 3.92
N ALA A 334 -3.69 -18.26 5.05
CA ALA A 334 -4.73 -17.61 5.84
C ALA A 334 -5.45 -16.48 5.11
N GLY A 335 -4.89 -15.92 4.03
CA GLY A 335 -5.57 -14.93 3.21
C GLY A 335 -6.56 -15.49 2.18
N ALA A 336 -6.55 -16.81 1.93
CA ALA A 336 -7.41 -17.43 0.91
C ALA A 336 -8.92 -17.20 1.13
N PRO A 337 -9.47 -17.29 2.37
CA PRO A 337 -10.89 -17.02 2.60
C PRO A 337 -11.31 -15.60 2.20
N VAL A 338 -10.43 -14.62 2.38
CA VAL A 338 -10.71 -13.22 2.06
C VAL A 338 -10.72 -12.98 0.55
N ILE A 339 -9.81 -13.60 -0.19
CA ILE A 339 -9.82 -13.54 -1.66
C ILE A 339 -11.07 -14.25 -2.21
N ALA A 340 -11.36 -15.45 -1.70
CA ALA A 340 -12.51 -16.25 -2.12
C ALA A 340 -13.85 -15.50 -1.92
N PHE A 341 -14.01 -14.84 -0.78
CA PHE A 341 -15.20 -14.03 -0.50
C PHE A 341 -15.34 -12.81 -1.43
N GLY A 342 -14.24 -12.20 -1.85
CA GLY A 342 -14.27 -11.12 -2.84
C GLY A 342 -14.69 -11.66 -4.20
N LEU A 343 -14.14 -12.82 -4.59
CA LEU A 343 -14.45 -13.48 -5.86
C LEU A 343 -15.88 -14.02 -5.91
N SER A 344 -16.50 -14.39 -4.78
CA SER A 344 -17.92 -14.74 -4.78
C SER A 344 -18.82 -13.56 -5.19
N GLY A 345 -18.44 -12.32 -4.85
CA GLY A 345 -19.10 -11.13 -5.38
C GLY A 345 -19.04 -11.07 -6.91
N ARG A 346 -17.88 -11.37 -7.51
CA ARG A 346 -17.74 -11.46 -8.97
C ARG A 346 -18.62 -12.53 -9.60
N TYR A 347 -18.74 -13.69 -8.94
CA TYR A 347 -19.61 -14.76 -9.41
C TYR A 347 -21.08 -14.33 -9.38
N PHE A 348 -21.57 -13.82 -8.24
CA PHE A 348 -22.96 -13.40 -8.09
C PHE A 348 -23.35 -12.22 -8.97
N ALA A 349 -22.41 -11.33 -9.31
CA ALA A 349 -22.67 -10.27 -10.26
C ALA A 349 -23.09 -10.80 -11.65
N GLN A 350 -22.62 -11.99 -12.03
CA GLN A 350 -23.02 -12.66 -13.27
C GLN A 350 -24.26 -13.54 -13.07
N GLU A 351 -24.36 -14.22 -11.93
CA GLU A 351 -25.42 -15.19 -11.63
C GLU A 351 -26.42 -14.62 -10.60
N GLN A 352 -27.07 -13.50 -10.95
CA GLN A 352 -27.98 -12.78 -10.03
C GLN A 352 -29.14 -13.64 -9.51
N GLU A 353 -29.62 -14.59 -10.32
CA GLU A 353 -30.71 -15.51 -9.94
C GLU A 353 -30.35 -16.41 -8.75
N LEU A 354 -29.06 -16.69 -8.54
CA LEU A 354 -28.56 -17.56 -7.48
C LEU A 354 -28.31 -16.82 -6.15
N VAL A 355 -28.36 -15.48 -6.16
CA VAL A 355 -28.06 -14.65 -4.97
C VAL A 355 -28.98 -15.01 -3.81
N GLY A 356 -30.31 -15.09 -4.04
CA GLY A 356 -31.27 -15.35 -2.97
C GLY A 356 -31.05 -16.70 -2.28
N ALA A 357 -30.71 -17.73 -3.04
CA ALA A 357 -30.52 -19.07 -2.52
C ALA A 357 -29.20 -19.26 -1.75
N TYR A 358 -28.14 -18.53 -2.12
CA TYR A 358 -26.77 -18.86 -1.66
C TYR A 358 -25.99 -17.72 -0.99
N SER A 359 -26.36 -16.45 -1.17
CA SER A 359 -25.57 -15.32 -0.65
C SER A 359 -25.42 -15.34 0.88
N VAL A 360 -26.48 -15.68 1.61
CA VAL A 360 -26.46 -15.81 3.08
C VAL A 360 -25.51 -16.90 3.52
N VAL A 361 -25.57 -18.08 2.88
CA VAL A 361 -24.69 -19.22 3.19
C VAL A 361 -23.23 -18.85 2.94
N VAL A 362 -22.94 -18.21 1.81
CA VAL A 362 -21.59 -17.74 1.47
C VAL A 362 -21.10 -16.70 2.49
N GLY A 363 -21.94 -15.74 2.86
CA GLY A 363 -21.61 -14.73 3.87
C GLY A 363 -21.30 -15.33 5.25
N VAL A 364 -22.13 -16.26 5.73
CA VAL A 364 -21.92 -16.96 7.00
C VAL A 364 -20.64 -17.80 6.95
N ALA A 365 -20.44 -18.58 5.89
CA ALA A 365 -19.22 -19.38 5.71
C ALA A 365 -17.96 -18.50 5.67
N ALA A 366 -18.00 -17.38 4.94
CA ALA A 366 -16.90 -16.43 4.86
C ALA A 366 -16.59 -15.80 6.22
N ALA A 367 -17.61 -15.38 6.98
CA ALA A 367 -17.43 -14.81 8.32
C ALA A 367 -16.80 -15.83 9.28
N LEU A 368 -17.29 -17.08 9.29
CA LEU A 368 -16.73 -18.16 10.11
C LEU A 368 -15.27 -18.45 9.73
N LEU A 369 -14.97 -18.59 8.43
CA LEU A 369 -13.61 -18.83 7.95
C LEU A 369 -12.68 -17.66 8.30
N PHE A 370 -13.15 -16.41 8.16
CA PHE A 370 -12.38 -15.23 8.54
C PHE A 370 -12.03 -15.19 10.02
N LEU A 371 -13.03 -15.40 10.88
CA LEU A 371 -12.88 -15.39 12.34
C LEU A 371 -12.02 -16.56 12.84
N ARG A 372 -12.01 -17.70 12.15
CA ARG A 372 -11.23 -18.88 12.54
C ARG A 372 -9.80 -18.88 12.02
N ILE A 373 -9.56 -18.33 10.83
CA ILE A 373 -8.27 -18.46 10.13
C ILE A 373 -7.51 -17.12 10.14
N PRO A 374 -7.85 -16.08 9.32
CA PRO A 374 -7.21 -14.77 9.36
C PRO A 374 -7.07 -14.18 10.76
N ALA A 375 -8.15 -14.14 11.54
CA ALA A 375 -8.14 -13.50 12.86
C ALA A 375 -7.20 -14.22 13.84
N LEU A 376 -7.14 -15.56 13.79
CA LEU A 376 -6.18 -16.33 14.58
C LEU A 376 -4.74 -16.01 14.18
N VAL A 377 -4.43 -15.95 12.89
CA VAL A 377 -3.08 -15.65 12.41
C VAL A 377 -2.65 -14.22 12.73
N ILE A 378 -3.59 -13.26 12.71
CA ILE A 378 -3.33 -11.90 13.20
C ILE A 378 -2.95 -11.93 14.68
N ARG A 379 -3.72 -12.63 15.52
CA ARG A 379 -3.42 -12.78 16.96
C ARG A 379 -2.03 -13.37 17.16
N LEU A 380 -1.73 -14.49 16.50
CA LEU A 380 -0.40 -15.12 16.57
C LEU A 380 0.74 -14.20 16.09
N THR A 381 0.47 -13.30 15.13
CA THR A 381 1.45 -12.30 14.70
C THR A 381 1.69 -11.25 15.80
N PHE A 382 0.62 -10.84 16.48
CA PHE A 382 0.69 -9.83 17.54
C PHE A 382 1.21 -10.41 18.86
N ASP A 383 0.95 -11.68 19.17
CA ASP A 383 1.45 -12.33 20.38
C ASP A 383 3.00 -12.34 20.42
N ARG A 384 3.67 -12.35 19.26
CA ARG A 384 5.13 -12.16 19.17
C ARG A 384 5.59 -10.77 19.64
N VAL A 385 4.76 -9.74 19.44
CA VAL A 385 5.03 -8.40 19.97
C VAL A 385 4.90 -8.43 21.49
N VAL A 386 3.85 -9.07 22.01
CA VAL A 386 3.64 -9.21 23.46
C VAL A 386 4.81 -9.97 24.10
N GLU A 387 5.23 -11.09 23.51
CA GLU A 387 6.39 -11.88 23.96
C GLU A 387 7.67 -11.04 23.96
N ALA A 388 7.91 -10.27 22.90
CA ALA A 388 9.07 -9.36 22.81
C ALA A 388 9.02 -8.21 23.83
N GLU A 389 7.83 -7.68 24.15
CA GLU A 389 7.65 -6.70 25.23
C GLU A 389 7.98 -7.33 26.59
N THR A 390 7.47 -8.54 26.86
CA THR A 390 7.69 -9.24 28.14
C THR A 390 9.14 -9.67 28.35
N THR A 391 9.86 -9.99 27.28
CA THR A 391 11.28 -10.40 27.33
C THR A 391 12.24 -9.23 27.20
N ASN A 392 11.73 -7.98 27.18
CA ASN A 392 12.51 -6.76 27.04
C ASN A 392 13.45 -6.79 25.82
N ALA A 393 12.93 -7.27 24.69
CA ALA A 393 13.68 -7.37 23.44
C ALA A 393 14.25 -6.02 23.00
N ALA A 394 15.35 -6.04 22.26
CA ALA A 394 16.01 -4.82 21.79
C ALA A 394 15.03 -3.92 21.01
N ALA A 395 15.08 -2.61 21.24
CA ALA A 395 14.14 -1.65 20.64
C ALA A 395 14.04 -1.75 19.11
N THR A 396 15.15 -2.11 18.43
CA THR A 396 15.17 -2.34 16.98
C THR A 396 14.39 -3.58 16.55
N GLU A 397 14.44 -4.64 17.34
CA GLU A 397 13.70 -5.88 17.12
C GLU A 397 12.21 -5.65 17.39
N LEU A 398 11.87 -5.07 18.54
CA LEU A 398 10.49 -4.74 18.89
C LEU A 398 9.84 -3.82 17.85
N THR A 399 10.58 -2.81 17.36
CA THR A 399 10.10 -1.94 16.28
C THR A 399 9.80 -2.73 15.01
N ALA A 400 10.61 -3.73 14.66
CA ALA A 400 10.37 -4.57 13.49
C ALA A 400 9.18 -5.52 13.69
N LEU A 401 9.01 -6.09 14.89
CA LEU A 401 7.87 -6.96 15.21
C LEU A 401 6.55 -6.17 15.21
N LYS A 402 6.51 -5.01 15.87
CA LYS A 402 5.37 -4.09 15.85
C LYS A 402 5.02 -3.70 14.42
N TRP A 403 6.04 -3.35 13.63
CA TRP A 403 5.88 -3.03 12.22
C TRP A 403 5.14 -4.12 11.44
N ASN A 404 5.62 -5.36 11.58
CA ASN A 404 5.06 -6.51 10.89
C ASN A 404 3.64 -6.83 11.37
N ALA A 405 3.37 -6.69 12.68
CA ALA A 405 2.04 -6.88 13.24
C ALA A 405 1.04 -5.85 12.74
N TYR A 406 1.37 -4.55 12.77
CA TYR A 406 0.48 -3.51 12.27
C TYR A 406 0.27 -3.59 10.76
N LEU A 407 1.32 -3.88 9.99
CA LEU A 407 1.15 -4.14 8.56
C LEU A 407 0.16 -5.29 8.34
N ALA A 408 0.32 -6.41 9.06
CA ALA A 408 -0.57 -7.55 8.95
C ALA A 408 -2.03 -7.20 9.29
N ILE A 409 -2.25 -6.50 10.41
CA ILE A 409 -3.58 -6.05 10.86
C ILE A 409 -4.20 -5.15 9.80
N SER A 410 -3.51 -4.08 9.40
CA SER A 410 -4.04 -3.10 8.45
C SER A 410 -4.33 -3.72 7.08
N THR A 411 -3.41 -4.51 6.52
CA THR A 411 -3.64 -5.11 5.20
C THR A 411 -4.77 -6.13 5.22
N MET A 412 -4.87 -6.96 6.25
CA MET A 412 -5.93 -7.97 6.33
C MET A 412 -7.30 -7.34 6.64
N TYR A 413 -7.33 -6.34 7.52
CA TYR A 413 -8.53 -5.55 7.77
C TYR A 413 -9.04 -4.88 6.50
N SER A 414 -8.17 -4.18 5.76
CA SER A 414 -8.54 -3.55 4.49
C SER A 414 -8.96 -4.57 3.44
N ALA A 415 -8.30 -5.73 3.36
CA ALA A 415 -8.69 -6.80 2.44
C ALA A 415 -10.08 -7.35 2.77
N ALA A 416 -10.39 -7.57 4.06
CA ALA A 416 -11.70 -8.02 4.51
C ALA A 416 -12.80 -7.00 4.18
N LEU A 417 -12.53 -5.72 4.43
CA LEU A 417 -13.42 -4.62 4.07
C LEU A 417 -13.75 -4.61 2.57
N LEU A 418 -12.72 -4.62 1.72
CA LEU A 418 -12.91 -4.56 0.27
C LEU A 418 -13.54 -5.85 -0.28
N SER A 419 -13.28 -6.98 0.35
CA SER A 419 -13.87 -8.27 0.01
C SER A 419 -15.36 -8.29 0.33
N PHE A 420 -15.74 -7.74 1.49
CA PHE A 420 -17.13 -7.51 1.86
C PHE A 420 -17.83 -6.57 0.89
N LEU A 421 -17.19 -5.44 0.53
CA LEU A 421 -17.74 -4.52 -0.46
C LEU A 421 -17.91 -5.19 -1.83
N ALA A 422 -16.94 -5.99 -2.28
CA ALA A 422 -17.05 -6.75 -3.52
C ALA A 422 -18.24 -7.72 -3.49
N SER A 423 -18.44 -8.40 -2.35
CA SER A 423 -19.59 -9.28 -2.14
C SER A 423 -20.89 -8.49 -2.24
N VAL A 424 -21.05 -7.38 -1.51
CA VAL A 424 -22.28 -6.57 -1.54
C VAL A 424 -22.58 -6.08 -2.95
N VAL A 425 -21.60 -5.52 -3.66
CA VAL A 425 -21.78 -5.06 -5.04
C VAL A 425 -22.19 -6.22 -5.96
N GLY A 426 -21.66 -7.42 -5.73
CA GLY A 426 -22.03 -8.61 -6.51
C GLY A 426 -23.41 -9.18 -6.19
N THR A 427 -23.86 -9.08 -4.94
CA THR A 427 -25.12 -9.69 -4.47
C THR A 427 -26.29 -8.73 -4.42
N THR A 428 -26.09 -7.45 -4.70
CA THR A 428 -27.17 -6.46 -4.70
C THR A 428 -27.56 -6.13 -6.13
N SER A 429 -28.84 -6.30 -6.44
CA SER A 429 -29.40 -6.01 -7.76
C SER A 429 -29.27 -4.53 -8.12
N GLU A 430 -29.11 -4.24 -9.42
CA GLU A 430 -28.80 -2.90 -9.93
C GLU A 430 -29.86 -1.85 -9.56
N ASP A 431 -31.14 -2.23 -9.50
CA ASP A 431 -32.27 -1.37 -9.10
C ASP A 431 -32.20 -0.88 -7.65
N ARG A 432 -31.37 -1.54 -6.83
CA ARG A 432 -31.15 -1.14 -5.43
C ARG A 432 -29.96 -0.21 -5.25
N TRP A 433 -29.20 0.06 -6.31
CA TRP A 433 -28.09 1.00 -6.26
C TRP A 433 -28.53 2.41 -6.64
N VAL A 434 -28.10 3.39 -5.85
CA VAL A 434 -28.21 4.81 -6.19
C VAL A 434 -27.07 5.17 -7.13
N ALA A 435 -27.41 5.64 -8.33
CA ALA A 435 -26.42 6.09 -9.31
C ALA A 435 -25.62 7.28 -8.75
N GLY A 436 -24.30 7.14 -8.72
CA GLY A 436 -23.41 8.21 -8.27
C GLY A 436 -22.92 9.08 -9.41
N ARG A 437 -22.59 10.35 -9.12
CA ARG A 437 -21.98 11.25 -10.09
C ARG A 437 -20.53 10.87 -10.36
N ASN A 438 -20.20 10.74 -11.65
CA ASN A 438 -18.86 10.43 -12.14
C ASN A 438 -18.06 11.72 -12.36
N GLU A 439 -17.59 12.36 -11.29
CA GLU A 439 -16.87 13.64 -11.39
C GLU A 439 -15.41 13.48 -11.87
N PHE A 440 -14.84 12.26 -11.86
CA PHE A 440 -13.42 12.01 -12.13
C PHE A 440 -13.09 11.12 -13.34
N GLY A 441 -14.09 10.71 -14.14
CA GLY A 441 -13.87 9.91 -15.37
C GLY A 441 -13.27 8.50 -15.15
N PRO A 442 -12.90 7.77 -16.23
CA PRO A 442 -12.46 6.36 -16.20
C PRO A 442 -11.05 6.11 -15.64
N LEU A 443 -10.30 7.17 -15.28
CA LEU A 443 -8.92 7.08 -14.75
C LEU A 443 -8.85 6.65 -13.27
N VAL A 444 -10.00 6.60 -12.59
CA VAL A 444 -10.09 6.47 -11.14
C VAL A 444 -9.59 5.12 -10.62
N VAL A 445 -9.88 4.01 -11.29
CA VAL A 445 -9.65 2.66 -10.75
C VAL A 445 -8.15 2.23 -10.74
N PRO A 446 -7.35 2.49 -11.79
CA PRO A 446 -5.90 2.27 -11.75
C PRO A 446 -5.19 3.26 -10.80
N VAL A 447 -5.67 4.50 -10.73
CA VAL A 447 -5.15 5.53 -9.81
C VAL A 447 -5.44 5.15 -8.36
N ILE A 448 -6.62 4.62 -8.01
CA ILE A 448 -6.92 4.08 -6.68
C ILE A 448 -5.94 2.96 -6.30
N THR A 449 -5.73 2.00 -7.20
CA THR A 449 -4.89 0.83 -6.92
C THR A 449 -3.43 1.25 -6.72
N LEU A 450 -2.94 2.16 -7.57
CA LEU A 450 -1.59 2.70 -7.47
C LEU A 450 -1.43 3.64 -6.26
N VAL A 451 -2.40 4.51 -5.99
CA VAL A 451 -2.40 5.42 -4.83
C VAL A 451 -2.50 4.64 -3.53
N LEU A 452 -3.28 3.56 -3.45
CA LEU A 452 -3.33 2.69 -2.25
C LEU A 452 -2.00 1.96 -2.04
N LEU A 453 -1.38 1.44 -3.09
CA LEU A 453 -0.07 0.76 -2.99
C LEU A 453 1.07 1.74 -2.67
N VAL A 454 1.03 2.95 -3.25
CA VAL A 454 2.00 4.03 -2.97
C VAL A 454 1.75 4.65 -1.61
N ALA A 455 0.50 4.82 -1.17
CA ALA A 455 0.13 5.32 0.16
C ALA A 455 0.57 4.36 1.25
N VAL A 456 0.26 3.07 1.09
CA VAL A 456 0.77 2.02 1.97
C VAL A 456 2.30 2.06 1.91
N GLY A 457 2.94 2.09 0.73
CA GLY A 457 4.41 2.19 0.60
C GLY A 457 5.06 3.44 1.25
N VAL A 458 4.41 4.59 1.18
CA VAL A 458 4.92 5.89 1.66
C VAL A 458 4.67 6.05 3.17
N ALA A 459 3.49 5.64 3.65
CA ALA A 459 3.18 5.54 5.08
C ALA A 459 4.05 4.48 5.78
N THR A 460 4.45 3.44 5.05
CA THR A 460 5.23 2.33 5.59
C THR A 460 6.75 2.53 5.56
N GLY A 461 7.29 3.27 4.58
CA GLY A 461 8.72 3.22 4.28
C GLY A 461 9.53 4.51 4.39
N SER A 462 8.91 5.69 4.45
CA SER A 462 9.67 6.95 4.42
C SER A 462 10.16 7.35 5.83
N ARG A 463 11.49 7.49 6.01
CA ARG A 463 11.99 8.27 7.15
C ARG A 463 11.44 9.69 6.98
N PRO A 464 10.71 10.25 7.96
CA PRO A 464 10.23 11.61 7.85
C PRO A 464 11.43 12.53 7.57
N VAL A 465 11.29 13.39 6.55
CA VAL A 465 12.27 14.44 6.32
C VAL A 465 12.13 15.38 7.51
N PRO A 466 13.21 15.67 8.27
CA PRO A 466 13.11 16.60 9.39
C PRO A 466 12.65 17.96 8.84
N ALA A 467 11.45 18.36 9.25
CA ALA A 467 10.84 19.63 8.91
C ALA A 467 10.61 20.42 10.21
N PRO A 468 10.77 21.76 10.20
CA PRO A 468 10.41 22.60 11.33
C PRO A 468 8.93 22.42 11.72
N ARG A 469 8.63 22.56 13.02
CA ARG A 469 7.25 22.50 13.55
C ARG A 469 6.31 23.48 12.82
N SER A 470 6.80 24.66 12.45
CA SER A 470 6.03 25.67 11.71
C SER A 470 5.63 25.22 10.31
N THR A 471 6.56 24.61 9.56
CA THR A 471 6.29 24.06 8.22
C THR A 471 5.27 22.94 8.28
N THR A 472 5.40 22.03 9.25
CA THR A 472 4.44 20.95 9.44
C THR A 472 3.06 21.48 9.84
N SER A 473 2.99 22.44 10.76
CA SER A 473 1.73 23.08 11.17
C SER A 473 1.05 23.77 9.98
N ALA A 474 1.81 24.55 9.19
CA ALA A 474 1.31 25.20 7.99
C ALA A 474 0.80 24.18 6.95
N GLY A 475 1.51 23.07 6.75
CA GLY A 475 1.07 21.98 5.88
C GLY A 475 -0.24 21.34 6.35
N CYS A 476 -0.37 21.08 7.66
CA CYS A 476 -1.62 20.57 8.24
C CYS A 476 -2.77 21.58 8.08
N LEU A 477 -2.55 22.87 8.35
CA LEU A 477 -3.59 23.90 8.20
C LEU A 477 -3.98 24.12 6.73
N LEU A 478 -3.03 24.08 5.80
CA LEU A 478 -3.31 24.15 4.37
C LEU A 478 -4.17 22.95 3.93
N TRP A 479 -3.85 21.75 4.41
CA TRP A 479 -4.65 20.57 4.17
C TRP A 479 -6.04 20.68 4.79
N SER A 480 -6.15 21.17 6.04
CA SER A 480 -7.44 21.46 6.67
C SER A 480 -8.28 22.45 5.87
N GLY A 481 -7.65 23.53 5.36
CA GLY A 481 -8.32 24.52 4.53
C GLY A 481 -8.81 23.92 3.21
N LEU A 482 -8.01 23.05 2.57
CA LEU A 482 -8.42 22.33 1.38
C LEU A 482 -9.61 21.41 1.65
N MET A 483 -9.57 20.62 2.73
CA MET A 483 -10.68 19.74 3.10
C MET A 483 -11.92 20.54 3.51
N ALA A 484 -11.76 21.65 4.22
CA ALA A 484 -12.87 22.54 4.58
C ALA A 484 -13.50 23.19 3.35
N TYR A 485 -12.70 23.54 2.34
CA TYR A 485 -13.22 24.00 1.04
C TYR A 485 -14.03 22.90 0.35
N GLN A 486 -13.55 21.65 0.34
CA GLN A 486 -14.33 20.52 -0.18
C GLN A 486 -15.62 20.25 0.62
N LEU A 487 -15.67 20.67 1.89
CA LEU A 487 -16.89 20.59 2.72
C LEU A 487 -17.94 21.65 2.36
N THR A 488 -17.60 22.69 1.57
CA THR A 488 -18.58 23.73 1.17
C THR A 488 -19.65 23.21 0.23
N ASP A 489 -19.42 22.07 -0.43
CA ASP A 489 -20.41 21.37 -1.23
C ASP A 489 -21.63 20.91 -0.40
N GLY A 490 -21.49 20.92 0.93
CA GLY A 490 -22.56 20.63 1.87
C GLY A 490 -22.85 19.14 2.01
N TYR A 491 -23.49 18.78 3.13
CA TYR A 491 -23.96 17.42 3.38
C TYR A 491 -25.32 17.18 2.72
N GLY A 492 -25.59 15.95 2.30
CA GLY A 492 -26.89 15.57 1.74
C GLY A 492 -28.04 15.61 2.76
N ASP A 493 -27.74 15.34 4.03
CA ASP A 493 -28.70 15.28 5.14
C ASP A 493 -28.07 15.79 6.44
N TRP A 494 -28.86 16.40 7.33
CA TRP A 494 -28.46 16.84 8.67
C TRP A 494 -27.99 15.66 9.54
N LYS A 495 -28.54 14.45 9.34
CA LYS A 495 -28.09 13.24 10.06
C LYS A 495 -26.65 12.89 9.70
N GLN A 496 -26.33 12.92 8.40
CA GLN A 496 -24.98 12.70 7.89
C GLN A 496 -24.02 13.79 8.39
N ALA A 497 -24.45 15.06 8.37
CA ALA A 497 -23.67 16.18 8.89
C ALA A 497 -23.34 16.00 10.38
N THR A 498 -24.35 15.64 11.19
CA THR A 498 -24.20 15.43 12.63
C THR A 498 -23.26 14.27 12.93
N LEU A 499 -23.43 13.14 12.26
CA LEU A 499 -22.58 11.95 12.42
C LEU A 499 -21.14 12.25 12.02
N SER A 500 -20.94 12.82 10.82
CA SER A 500 -19.61 13.14 10.27
C SER A 500 -18.88 14.16 11.13
N THR A 501 -19.57 15.21 11.60
CA THR A 501 -18.99 16.24 12.46
C THR A 501 -18.62 15.69 13.83
N SER A 502 -19.50 14.89 14.45
CA SER A 502 -19.22 14.29 15.77
C SER A 502 -17.99 13.39 15.71
N LEU A 503 -17.87 12.57 14.68
CA LEU A 503 -16.72 11.70 14.46
C LEU A 503 -15.44 12.47 14.11
N ALA A 504 -15.55 13.52 13.30
CA ALA A 504 -14.42 14.41 13.01
C ALA A 504 -13.84 15.03 14.28
N VAL A 505 -14.70 15.47 15.21
CA VAL A 505 -14.30 16.00 16.50
C VAL A 505 -13.62 14.90 17.34
N LEU A 506 -14.25 13.74 17.50
CA LEU A 506 -13.70 12.63 18.28
C LEU A 506 -12.34 12.16 17.73
N SER A 507 -12.23 11.97 16.42
CA SER A 507 -10.99 11.57 15.76
C SER A 507 -9.91 12.65 15.85
N GLY A 508 -10.28 13.94 15.73
CA GLY A 508 -9.37 15.06 15.95
C GLY A 508 -8.83 15.07 17.39
N LEU A 509 -9.70 14.90 18.39
CA LEU A 509 -9.31 14.79 19.80
C LEU A 509 -8.40 13.59 20.06
N PHE A 510 -8.67 12.44 19.42
CA PHE A 510 -7.84 11.26 19.51
C PHE A 510 -6.41 11.54 19.01
N VAL A 511 -6.28 12.22 17.87
CA VAL A 511 -4.98 12.60 17.29
C VAL A 511 -4.27 13.65 18.13
N LEU A 512 -5.01 14.63 18.68
CA LEU A 512 -4.47 15.64 19.58
C LEU A 512 -3.80 14.98 20.80
N GLU A 513 -4.53 14.10 21.49
CA GLU A 513 -4.01 13.32 22.62
C GLU A 513 -2.87 12.40 22.20
N GLY A 514 -2.92 11.82 20.99
CA GLY A 514 -1.83 11.04 20.39
C GLY A 514 -0.54 11.84 20.24
N VAL A 515 -0.59 13.04 19.65
CA VAL A 515 0.61 13.88 19.45
C VAL A 515 1.16 14.36 20.79
N VAL A 516 0.31 14.91 21.66
CA VAL A 516 0.74 15.46 22.96
C VAL A 516 1.23 14.36 23.90
N GLY A 517 0.53 13.23 23.95
CA GLY A 517 0.90 12.07 24.76
C GLY A 517 2.25 11.48 24.31
N ASN A 518 2.37 11.14 23.03
CA ASN A 518 3.58 10.47 22.52
C ASN A 518 4.81 11.38 22.48
N ALA A 519 4.68 12.62 21.99
CA ALA A 519 5.80 13.54 21.92
C ALA A 519 6.07 14.21 23.28
N GLY A 520 5.04 14.70 23.95
CA GLY A 520 5.17 15.43 25.21
C GLY A 520 5.38 14.50 26.40
N HIS A 521 4.30 13.87 26.85
CA HIS A 521 4.28 13.18 28.15
C HIS A 521 5.13 11.90 28.21
N LEU A 522 5.19 11.13 27.11
CA LEU A 522 5.93 9.86 27.07
C LEU A 522 7.39 10.01 26.66
N SER A 523 7.72 11.06 25.90
CA SER A 523 9.07 11.31 25.38
C SER A 523 9.78 12.50 26.03
N ASN A 524 9.14 13.11 27.03
CA ASN A 524 9.61 14.26 27.80
C ASN A 524 10.00 15.48 26.95
N VAL A 525 9.31 15.70 25.83
CA VAL A 525 9.42 16.97 25.08
C VAL A 525 8.57 18.02 25.82
N PRO A 526 9.09 19.25 26.02
CA PRO A 526 8.29 20.31 26.63
C PRO A 526 6.96 20.52 25.90
N VAL A 527 5.87 20.51 26.65
CA VAL A 527 4.53 20.84 26.12
C VAL A 527 4.41 22.36 26.06
N ASP A 528 5.12 22.94 25.10
CA ASP A 528 5.10 24.37 24.80
C ASP A 528 3.96 24.72 23.81
N SER A 529 3.75 26.02 23.57
CA SER A 529 2.77 26.51 22.60
C SER A 529 3.03 26.02 21.17
N GLY A 530 4.29 25.71 20.83
CA GLY A 530 4.67 25.19 19.52
C GLY A 530 4.24 23.73 19.32
N LEU A 531 4.43 22.88 20.33
CA LEU A 531 3.94 21.50 20.32
C LEU A 531 2.42 21.49 20.29
N LEU A 532 1.77 22.30 21.14
CA LEU A 532 0.32 22.39 21.18
C LEU A 532 -0.24 22.89 19.85
N GLY A 533 0.35 23.93 19.26
CA GLY A 533 -0.04 24.45 17.94
C GLY A 533 0.11 23.41 16.82
N THR A 534 1.20 22.63 16.85
CA THR A 534 1.42 21.53 15.89
C THR A 534 0.37 20.43 16.07
N ALA A 535 0.08 20.05 17.33
CA ALA A 535 -0.89 19.01 17.67
C ALA A 535 -2.32 19.43 17.28
N VAL A 536 -2.72 20.67 17.57
CA VAL A 536 -4.02 21.23 17.17
C VAL A 536 -4.15 21.31 15.65
N SER A 537 -3.13 21.80 14.94
CA SER A 537 -3.14 21.84 13.47
C SER A 537 -3.30 20.44 12.87
N CYS A 538 -2.60 19.45 13.44
CA CYS A 538 -2.72 18.06 13.01
C CYS A 538 -4.10 17.46 13.33
N ALA A 539 -4.66 17.77 14.50
CA ALA A 539 -6.00 17.34 14.90
C ALA A 539 -7.08 17.91 13.98
N LEU A 540 -6.97 19.19 13.61
CA LEU A 540 -7.84 19.82 12.62
C LEU A 540 -7.71 19.16 11.26
N ALA A 541 -6.49 18.86 10.81
CA ALA A 541 -6.24 18.18 9.54
C ALA A 541 -6.89 16.79 9.51
N PHE A 542 -6.72 16.00 10.57
CA PHE A 542 -7.36 14.69 10.66
C PHE A 542 -8.89 14.81 10.72
N GLY A 543 -9.42 15.69 11.59
CA GLY A 543 -10.86 15.86 11.77
C GLY A 543 -11.55 16.31 10.48
N THR A 544 -11.03 17.34 9.81
CA THR A 544 -11.56 17.80 8.52
C THR A 544 -11.46 16.75 7.42
N THR A 545 -10.37 15.97 7.40
CA THR A 545 -10.24 14.82 6.48
C THR A 545 -11.30 13.76 6.75
N ALA A 546 -11.51 13.39 8.03
CA ALA A 546 -12.53 12.43 8.43
C ALA A 546 -13.93 12.91 8.04
N ALA A 547 -14.28 14.17 8.31
CA ALA A 547 -15.54 14.78 7.90
C ALA A 547 -15.74 14.76 6.38
N TRP A 548 -14.71 15.10 5.61
CA TRP A 548 -14.79 15.09 4.15
C TRP A 548 -15.00 13.67 3.62
N MET A 549 -14.21 12.70 4.10
CA MET A 549 -14.29 11.29 3.70
C MET A 549 -15.67 10.67 3.97
N THR A 550 -16.36 11.07 5.04
CA THR A 550 -17.67 10.53 5.44
C THR A 550 -18.84 11.39 5.00
N GLY A 551 -18.58 12.62 4.58
CA GLY A 551 -19.55 13.61 4.16
C GLY A 551 -19.65 13.72 2.63
N PRO A 552 -19.31 14.89 2.05
CA PRO A 552 -19.43 15.17 0.62
C PRO A 552 -18.73 14.16 -0.31
N ALA A 553 -17.65 13.52 0.16
CA ALA A 553 -16.94 12.52 -0.64
C ALA A 553 -17.70 11.19 -0.81
N LEU A 554 -18.78 10.98 -0.06
CA LEU A 554 -19.73 9.88 -0.24
C LEU A 554 -21.06 10.40 -0.77
N TRP A 555 -21.55 11.48 -0.16
CA TRP A 555 -22.84 12.07 -0.45
C TRP A 555 -22.84 13.56 -0.08
N SER A 556 -22.94 14.43 -1.09
CA SER A 556 -23.07 15.87 -0.91
C SER A 556 -24.51 16.34 -1.11
N ALA A 557 -24.78 17.63 -0.87
CA ALA A 557 -26.10 18.23 -1.09
C ALA A 557 -26.64 18.05 -2.52
N SER A 558 -25.74 17.79 -3.49
CA SER A 558 -26.07 17.61 -4.89
C SER A 558 -26.29 16.13 -5.30
N GLY A 559 -26.21 15.20 -4.35
CA GLY A 559 -26.44 13.76 -4.54
C GLY A 559 -25.21 12.88 -4.27
N ALA A 560 -25.38 11.56 -4.40
CA ALA A 560 -24.32 10.58 -4.16
C ALA A 560 -23.16 10.74 -5.17
N THR A 561 -21.92 10.61 -4.67
CA THR A 561 -20.74 10.47 -5.52
C THR A 561 -20.65 9.05 -6.05
N SER A 562 -19.97 8.79 -7.16
CA SER A 562 -19.74 7.41 -7.60
C SER A 562 -18.85 6.62 -6.62
N LEU A 563 -19.11 5.32 -6.49
CA LEU A 563 -18.35 4.41 -5.61
C LEU A 563 -16.82 4.41 -5.87
N PRO A 564 -16.32 4.50 -7.12
CA PRO A 564 -14.89 4.70 -7.36
C PRO A 564 -14.35 6.00 -6.75
N VAL A 565 -15.09 7.11 -6.86
CA VAL A 565 -14.68 8.39 -6.25
C VAL A 565 -14.64 8.26 -4.73
N ALA A 566 -15.66 7.66 -4.12
CA ALA A 566 -15.69 7.37 -2.69
C ALA A 566 -14.47 6.56 -2.21
N LEU A 567 -14.10 5.49 -2.94
CA LEU A 567 -12.93 4.66 -2.63
C LEU A 567 -11.60 5.42 -2.81
N THR A 568 -11.53 6.33 -3.78
CA THR A 568 -10.37 7.21 -3.97
C THR A 568 -10.22 8.15 -2.78
N SER A 569 -11.31 8.79 -2.38
CA SER A 569 -11.35 9.69 -1.24
C SER A 569 -10.99 8.97 0.05
N LEU A 570 -11.46 7.73 0.23
CA LEU A 570 -11.04 6.86 1.32
C LEU A 570 -9.52 6.65 1.32
N ALA A 571 -8.94 6.28 0.17
CA ALA A 571 -7.49 6.04 0.05
C ALA A 571 -6.67 7.31 0.38
N VAL A 572 -7.05 8.45 -0.21
CA VAL A 572 -6.39 9.74 0.02
C VAL A 572 -6.50 10.15 1.49
N GLY A 573 -7.70 10.05 2.06
CA GLY A 573 -7.96 10.44 3.43
C GLY A 573 -7.23 9.56 4.45
N VAL A 574 -7.25 8.22 4.28
CA VAL A 574 -6.44 7.29 5.10
C VAL A 574 -4.96 7.65 5.05
N SER A 575 -4.44 8.00 3.86
CA SER A 575 -3.04 8.39 3.68
C SER A 575 -2.71 9.65 4.47
N ALA A 576 -3.54 10.69 4.36
CA ALA A 576 -3.36 11.94 5.09
C ALA A 576 -3.43 11.72 6.61
N CYS A 577 -4.40 10.93 7.06
CA CYS A 577 -4.63 10.56 8.45
C CYS A 577 -3.46 9.76 9.07
N VAL A 578 -2.60 9.12 8.28
CA VAL A 578 -1.38 8.44 8.77
C VAL A 578 -0.14 9.31 8.61
N LEU A 579 0.01 10.02 7.48
CA LEU A 579 1.21 10.78 7.15
C LEU A 579 1.34 12.09 7.93
N LEU A 580 0.25 12.87 8.04
CA LEU A 580 0.30 14.17 8.71
C LEU A 580 0.66 14.03 10.20
N PRO A 581 0.06 13.12 10.97
CA PRO A 581 0.44 12.95 12.38
C PRO A 581 1.85 12.41 12.56
N ARG A 582 2.31 11.54 11.65
CA ARG A 582 3.69 11.06 11.62
C ARG A 582 4.67 12.23 11.43
N PHE A 583 4.39 13.15 10.51
CA PHE A 583 5.22 14.35 10.32
C PHE A 583 5.14 15.31 11.51
N ALA A 584 3.96 15.48 12.10
CA ALA A 584 3.75 16.30 13.29
C ALA A 584 4.62 15.83 14.47
N VAL A 585 4.58 14.55 14.79
CA VAL A 585 5.39 13.97 15.87
C VAL A 585 6.88 13.99 15.53
N ALA A 586 7.27 13.70 14.29
CA ALA A 586 8.67 13.78 13.87
C ALA A 586 9.24 15.19 14.01
N ALA A 587 8.47 16.22 13.61
CA ALA A 587 8.85 17.61 13.80
C ALA A 587 8.90 18.00 15.29
N ALA A 588 7.96 17.49 16.10
CA ALA A 588 7.92 17.73 17.54
C ALA A 588 9.19 17.28 18.27
N VAL A 589 9.72 16.10 17.91
CA VAL A 589 10.90 15.50 18.56
C VAL A 589 12.23 15.93 17.93
N THR A 590 12.20 16.68 16.83
CA THR A 590 13.41 17.16 16.18
C THR A 590 14.13 18.17 17.11
N GLY A 591 15.41 17.92 17.41
CA GLY A 591 16.22 18.75 18.30
C GLY A 591 16.10 18.45 19.79
N HIS A 592 15.21 17.54 20.20
CA HIS A 592 15.04 17.10 21.59
C HIS A 592 15.15 15.57 21.64
N PRO A 593 16.33 14.98 21.88
CA PRO A 593 16.47 13.53 21.96
C PRO A 593 15.55 13.00 23.07
N PRO A 594 14.59 12.12 22.75
CA PRO A 594 13.61 11.67 23.73
C PRO A 594 14.30 10.84 24.81
N ARG A 595 14.03 11.13 26.09
CA ARG A 595 14.43 10.23 27.18
C ARG A 595 13.56 8.98 27.11
N LYS A 596 14.17 7.80 26.98
CA LYS A 596 13.46 6.54 26.76
C LYS A 596 13.19 5.83 28.08
N TYR A 597 12.02 6.07 28.67
CA TYR A 597 11.53 5.30 29.82
C TYR A 597 10.61 4.15 29.39
N ILE A 598 10.02 4.24 28.19
CA ILE A 598 9.20 3.20 27.55
C ILE A 598 9.87 2.66 26.29
N LEU A 599 9.49 1.43 25.87
CA LEU A 599 10.11 0.74 24.73
C LEU A 599 9.74 1.36 23.36
N GLY A 600 8.61 2.07 23.29
CA GLY A 600 8.10 2.70 22.08
C GLY A 600 8.92 3.92 21.63
N THR A 601 8.90 4.19 20.31
CA THR A 601 9.37 5.48 19.80
C THR A 601 8.17 6.40 19.57
N PRO A 602 8.27 7.72 19.80
CA PRO A 602 7.15 8.63 19.63
C PRO A 602 6.48 8.52 18.24
N VAL A 603 7.27 8.45 17.17
CA VAL A 603 6.74 8.28 15.81
C VAL A 603 6.08 6.91 15.61
N GLY A 604 6.68 5.84 16.16
CA GLY A 604 6.12 4.49 16.07
C GLY A 604 4.77 4.37 16.77
N ASN A 605 4.67 4.89 18.00
CA ASN A 605 3.44 4.91 18.77
C ASN A 605 2.37 5.77 18.07
N MET A 606 2.75 6.92 17.50
CA MET A 606 1.78 7.74 16.77
C MET A 606 1.20 7.03 15.55
N VAL A 607 2.01 6.28 14.80
CA VAL A 607 1.51 5.50 13.66
C VAL A 607 0.53 4.42 14.11
N GLN A 608 0.81 3.76 15.24
CA GLN A 608 -0.11 2.81 15.86
C GLN A 608 -1.45 3.48 16.22
N ASP A 609 -1.41 4.62 16.90
CA ASP A 609 -2.60 5.38 17.32
C ASP A 609 -3.43 5.84 16.11
N CYS A 610 -2.78 6.36 15.07
CA CYS A 610 -3.46 6.77 13.84
C CYS A 610 -4.08 5.59 13.12
N SER A 611 -3.41 4.42 13.11
CA SER A 611 -3.95 3.22 12.48
C SER A 611 -5.25 2.79 13.17
N MET A 612 -5.30 2.88 14.50
CA MET A 612 -6.50 2.64 15.30
C MET A 612 -7.62 3.65 15.02
N ALA A 613 -7.29 4.94 15.02
CA ALA A 613 -8.25 6.01 14.74
C ALA A 613 -8.85 5.88 13.33
N VAL A 614 -8.03 5.52 12.35
CA VAL A 614 -8.47 5.26 10.97
C VAL A 614 -9.38 4.03 10.91
N MET A 615 -8.98 2.90 11.51
CA MET A 615 -9.82 1.69 11.52
C MET A 615 -11.19 1.98 12.13
N LEU A 616 -11.23 2.74 13.22
CA LEU A 616 -12.47 3.17 13.87
C LEU A 616 -13.29 4.09 12.96
N THR A 617 -12.69 5.14 12.42
CA THR A 617 -13.36 6.08 11.49
C THR A 617 -13.96 5.34 10.29
N VAL A 618 -13.22 4.38 9.72
CA VAL A 618 -13.69 3.61 8.57
C VAL A 618 -14.81 2.64 8.96
N SER A 619 -14.66 1.90 10.05
CA SER A 619 -15.66 0.92 10.53
C SER A 619 -16.98 1.59 10.93
N VAL A 620 -16.89 2.66 11.71
CA VAL A 620 -18.00 3.26 12.46
C VAL A 620 -18.73 4.31 11.61
N ALA A 621 -18.01 4.97 10.71
CA ALA A 621 -18.56 6.09 9.95
C ALA A 621 -18.59 5.78 8.46
N TRP A 622 -17.42 5.55 7.87
CA TRP A 622 -17.29 5.54 6.42
C TRP A 622 -18.12 4.43 5.78
N VAL A 623 -18.05 3.20 6.31
CA VAL A 623 -18.78 2.07 5.72
C VAL A 623 -20.30 2.18 5.88
N PRO A 624 -20.86 2.48 7.08
CA PRO A 624 -22.29 2.71 7.19
C PRO A 624 -22.78 3.83 6.28
N ILE A 625 -22.07 4.96 6.22
CA ILE A 625 -22.48 6.09 5.37
C ILE A 625 -22.34 5.74 3.89
N LEU A 626 -21.32 4.98 3.49
CA LEU A 626 -21.18 4.50 2.13
C LEU A 626 -22.43 3.73 1.70
N PHE A 627 -22.84 2.74 2.50
CA PHE A 627 -24.02 1.93 2.19
C PHE A 627 -25.30 2.75 2.21
N MET A 628 -25.48 3.64 3.19
CA MET A 628 -26.63 4.55 3.21
C MET A 628 -26.67 5.47 1.98
N ALA A 629 -25.52 5.90 1.47
CA ALA A 629 -25.42 6.76 0.29
C ALA A 629 -25.68 6.05 -1.04
N HIS A 630 -25.42 4.75 -1.12
CA HIS A 630 -25.40 4.03 -2.39
C HIS A 630 -26.46 2.93 -2.50
N LEU A 631 -27.15 2.57 -1.41
CA LEU A 631 -28.24 1.61 -1.43
C LEU A 631 -29.58 2.33 -1.21
N SER A 632 -30.58 2.01 -2.03
CA SER A 632 -31.84 2.75 -2.09
C SER A 632 -32.83 2.40 -0.99
N ASP A 633 -32.67 1.27 -0.30
CA ASP A 633 -33.62 0.77 0.68
C ASP A 633 -32.98 0.32 2.01
N GLY A 634 -33.76 0.43 3.09
CA GLY A 634 -33.32 0.08 4.44
C GLY A 634 -33.05 -1.41 4.65
N ALA A 635 -33.70 -2.32 3.92
CA ALA A 635 -33.44 -3.75 4.07
C ALA A 635 -32.05 -4.11 3.53
N SER A 636 -31.63 -3.47 2.43
CA SER A 636 -30.27 -3.57 1.89
C SER A 636 -29.24 -2.96 2.84
N TRP A 637 -29.57 -1.89 3.57
CA TRP A 637 -28.70 -1.37 4.63
C TRP A 637 -28.52 -2.38 5.77
N TRP A 638 -29.61 -2.98 6.22
CA TRP A 638 -29.62 -3.96 7.31
C TRP A 638 -28.99 -5.30 6.93
N SER A 639 -28.92 -5.66 5.65
CA SER A 639 -28.18 -6.84 5.21
C SER A 639 -26.67 -6.59 5.08
N ALA A 640 -26.25 -5.34 4.82
CA ALA A 640 -24.84 -4.99 4.65
C ALA A 640 -24.14 -4.56 5.95
N ILE A 641 -24.75 -3.69 6.75
CA ILE A 641 -24.08 -3.02 7.89
C ILE A 641 -23.82 -3.97 9.08
N PRO A 642 -24.79 -4.76 9.58
CA PRO A 642 -24.58 -5.65 10.73
C PRO A 642 -23.51 -6.74 10.51
N PRO A 643 -23.50 -7.51 9.40
CA PRO A 643 -22.47 -8.53 9.19
C PRO A 643 -21.08 -7.91 9.11
N PHE A 644 -20.96 -6.72 8.52
CA PHE A 644 -19.73 -5.96 8.46
C PHE A 644 -19.21 -5.59 9.86
N LEU A 645 -20.06 -4.98 10.69
CA LEU A 645 -19.69 -4.59 12.05
C LEU A 645 -19.32 -5.82 12.91
N ALA A 646 -20.05 -6.93 12.75
CA ALA A 646 -19.74 -8.18 13.43
C ALA A 646 -18.34 -8.68 13.05
N LEU A 647 -17.99 -8.70 11.76
CA LEU A 647 -16.69 -9.14 11.25
C LEU A 647 -15.52 -8.35 11.86
N LEU A 648 -15.71 -7.05 12.09
CA LEU A 648 -14.64 -6.12 12.50
C LEU A 648 -14.56 -5.89 14.01
N SER A 649 -15.66 -6.08 14.73
CA SER A 649 -15.71 -5.90 16.19
C SER A 649 -14.64 -6.71 16.94
N ALA A 650 -14.35 -7.93 16.50
CA ALA A 650 -13.39 -8.82 17.14
C ALA A 650 -11.94 -8.30 17.10
N ALA A 651 -11.53 -7.67 16.00
CA ALA A 651 -10.20 -7.08 15.87
C ALA A 651 -10.05 -5.88 16.81
N TYR A 652 -11.10 -5.06 16.90
CA TYR A 652 -11.10 -3.88 17.73
C TYR A 652 -11.07 -4.21 19.23
N VAL A 653 -11.91 -5.16 19.68
CA VAL A 653 -11.94 -5.63 21.08
C VAL A 653 -10.57 -6.17 21.50
N TYR A 654 -9.91 -6.94 20.62
CA TYR A 654 -8.57 -7.46 20.90
C TYR A 654 -7.55 -6.34 21.12
N ILE A 655 -7.59 -5.29 20.30
CA ILE A 655 -6.63 -4.18 20.44
C ILE A 655 -6.88 -3.37 21.72
N LEU A 656 -8.14 -3.08 22.06
CA LEU A 656 -8.46 -2.41 23.33
C LEU A 656 -7.96 -3.20 24.55
N LYS A 657 -8.18 -4.53 24.56
CA LYS A 657 -7.69 -5.41 25.62
C LYS A 657 -6.16 -5.37 25.74
N THR A 658 -5.50 -5.38 24.59
CA THR A 658 -4.05 -5.33 24.50
C THR A 658 -3.49 -3.99 25.01
N ASN A 659 -4.15 -2.87 24.71
CA ASN A 659 -3.77 -1.55 25.20
C ASN A 659 -3.87 -1.45 26.72
N ILE A 660 -4.94 -2.01 27.31
CA ILE A 660 -5.08 -2.10 28.78
C ILE A 660 -3.91 -2.91 29.36
N GLY A 661 -3.62 -4.07 28.78
CA GLY A 661 -2.50 -4.91 29.23
C GLY A 661 -1.12 -4.26 29.05
N HIS A 662 -0.96 -3.32 28.12
CA HIS A 662 0.33 -2.66 27.86
C HIS A 662 0.79 -1.82 29.05
N VAL A 663 -0.12 -1.10 29.72
CA VAL A 663 0.20 -0.32 30.91
C VAL A 663 0.74 -1.22 32.03
N GLU A 664 0.10 -2.37 32.23
CA GLU A 664 0.52 -3.34 33.25
C GLU A 664 1.87 -3.97 32.91
N ARG A 665 2.09 -4.37 31.65
CA ARG A 665 3.38 -4.91 31.20
C ARG A 665 4.53 -3.92 31.40
N GLU A 666 4.32 -2.64 31.06
CA GLU A 666 5.35 -1.61 31.28
C GLU A 666 5.58 -1.34 32.76
N ARG A 667 4.53 -1.36 33.59
CA ARG A 667 4.66 -1.26 35.06
C ARG A 667 5.51 -2.39 35.62
N VAL A 668 5.19 -3.64 35.28
CA VAL A 668 5.96 -4.82 35.72
C VAL A 668 7.41 -4.69 35.28
N ARG A 669 7.66 -4.43 33.99
CA ARG A 669 9.02 -4.29 33.44
C ARG A 669 9.86 -3.24 34.15
N ILE A 670 9.33 -2.03 34.35
CA ILE A 670 10.10 -0.95 34.99
C ILE A 670 10.33 -1.27 36.48
N THR A 671 9.36 -1.91 37.14
CA THR A 671 9.51 -2.35 38.53
C THR A 671 10.58 -3.45 38.67
N GLU A 672 10.58 -4.44 37.79
CA GLU A 672 11.58 -5.52 37.75
C GLU A 672 12.98 -5.01 37.40
N LEU A 673 13.10 -3.97 36.56
CA LEU A 673 14.39 -3.33 36.29
C LEU A 673 14.93 -2.54 37.49
N ALA A 674 14.07 -2.07 38.39
CA ALA A 674 14.46 -1.37 39.62
C ALA A 674 14.72 -2.33 40.81
N ALA A 675 14.20 -3.56 40.74
CA ALA A 675 14.26 -4.55 41.83
C ALA A 675 15.68 -5.04 42.22
N PRO A 676 16.65 -5.25 41.30
CA PRO A 676 17.97 -5.77 41.65
C PRO A 676 18.77 -4.86 42.59
N ASP A 677 18.49 -3.56 42.59
CA ASP A 677 19.21 -2.56 43.38
C ASP A 677 18.49 -2.20 44.71
N GLY A 678 17.33 -2.81 44.99
CA GLY A 678 16.49 -2.45 46.15
C GLY A 678 16.03 -0.98 46.15
N ALA A 679 16.24 -0.27 45.04
CA ALA A 679 16.03 1.16 44.94
C ALA A 679 14.56 1.45 44.57
N PRO A 680 13.94 2.50 45.15
CA PRO A 680 12.64 2.95 44.72
C PRO A 680 12.68 3.37 43.24
N LEU A 681 11.56 3.18 42.54
CA LEU A 681 11.38 3.65 41.17
C LEU A 681 11.81 5.12 41.03
N PRO A 682 12.67 5.47 40.05
CA PRO A 682 13.00 6.86 39.78
C PRO A 682 11.72 7.69 39.55
N ALA A 683 11.65 8.89 40.13
CA ALA A 683 10.47 9.76 40.02
C ALA A 683 10.04 10.01 38.57
N ASP A 684 11.01 10.16 37.66
CA ASP A 684 10.77 10.29 36.22
C ASP A 684 10.06 9.05 35.62
N ALA A 685 10.43 7.85 36.06
CA ALA A 685 9.86 6.60 35.56
C ALA A 685 8.42 6.39 36.06
N ASP A 686 8.16 6.70 37.34
CA ASP A 686 6.80 6.71 37.91
C ASP A 686 5.91 7.77 37.22
N GLN A 687 6.45 8.96 36.95
CA GLN A 687 5.74 10.01 36.22
C GLN A 687 5.37 9.56 34.81
N VAL A 688 6.28 8.89 34.09
CA VAL A 688 6.01 8.35 32.74
C VAL A 688 4.98 7.22 32.79
N LEU A 689 5.01 6.33 33.78
CA LEU A 689 3.98 5.29 33.94
C LEU A 689 2.59 5.89 34.21
N LYS A 690 2.51 6.91 35.08
CA LYS A 690 1.26 7.65 35.31
C LYS A 690 0.79 8.40 34.06
N ALA A 691 1.72 8.94 33.28
CA ALA A 691 1.40 9.55 31.99
C ALA A 691 0.86 8.52 30.98
N LEU A 692 1.51 7.35 30.86
CA LEU A 692 1.08 6.26 29.99
C LEU A 692 -0.31 5.75 30.37
N ALA A 693 -0.57 5.52 31.66
CA ALA A 693 -1.88 5.10 32.15
C ALA A 693 -2.97 6.13 31.81
N ARG A 694 -2.71 7.43 32.03
CA ARG A 694 -3.66 8.50 31.67
C ARG A 694 -3.89 8.57 30.16
N HIS A 695 -2.83 8.47 29.38
CA HIS A 695 -2.87 8.52 27.92
C HIS A 695 -3.72 7.38 27.35
N VAL A 696 -3.43 6.14 27.74
CA VAL A 696 -4.18 4.94 27.32
C VAL A 696 -5.64 5.03 27.76
N ARG A 697 -5.90 5.47 28.99
CA ARG A 697 -7.27 5.64 29.50
C ARG A 697 -8.06 6.66 28.68
N ARG A 698 -7.48 7.82 28.36
CA ARG A 698 -8.12 8.85 27.53
C ARG A 698 -8.41 8.35 26.12
N GLN A 699 -7.44 7.69 25.48
CA GLN A 699 -7.65 7.10 24.15
C GLN A 699 -8.77 6.07 24.17
N ASN A 700 -8.78 5.16 25.15
CA ASN A 700 -9.84 4.17 25.30
C ASN A 700 -11.21 4.82 25.53
N TRP A 701 -11.30 5.89 26.33
CA TRP A 701 -12.55 6.63 26.53
C TRP A 701 -13.05 7.30 25.26
N ILE A 702 -12.17 7.97 24.50
CA ILE A 702 -12.53 8.59 23.22
C ILE A 702 -13.00 7.52 22.23
N ALA A 703 -12.28 6.40 22.16
CA ALA A 703 -12.59 5.31 21.25
C ALA A 703 -13.89 4.56 21.67
N PHE A 704 -14.15 4.42 22.97
CA PHE A 704 -15.41 3.91 23.50
C PHE A 704 -16.56 4.87 23.19
N ALA A 705 -16.40 6.18 23.39
CA ALA A 705 -17.42 7.18 23.07
C ALA A 705 -17.84 7.13 21.59
N ALA A 706 -16.87 6.96 20.69
CA ALA A 706 -17.14 6.76 19.26
C ALA A 706 -17.90 5.45 18.95
N LEU A 707 -17.82 4.46 19.85
CA LEU A 707 -18.56 3.20 19.75
C LEU A 707 -19.89 3.19 20.50
N VAL A 708 -20.22 4.18 21.32
CA VAL A 708 -21.49 4.24 22.05
C VAL A 708 -22.70 4.10 21.12
N PRO A 709 -22.75 4.73 19.92
CA PRO A 709 -23.82 4.47 18.95
C PRO A 709 -23.94 3.01 18.48
N PHE A 710 -22.90 2.21 18.68
CA PHE A 710 -22.75 0.81 18.25
C PHE A 710 -22.82 -0.22 19.39
N SER A 711 -23.08 0.22 20.64
CA SER A 711 -23.17 -0.64 21.83
C SER A 711 -24.12 -1.84 21.67
N PHE A 712 -25.11 -1.72 20.78
CA PHE A 712 -26.03 -2.80 20.40
C PHE A 712 -25.33 -4.01 19.75
N PHE A 713 -24.22 -3.83 19.04
CA PHE A 713 -23.46 -4.90 18.39
C PHE A 713 -22.39 -5.55 19.29
N ALA A 714 -21.95 -4.86 20.35
CA ALA A 714 -21.08 -5.45 21.36
C ALA A 714 -21.77 -6.62 22.09
N LEU A 715 -23.09 -6.57 22.23
CA LEU A 715 -23.96 -7.68 22.69
C LEU A 715 -23.87 -8.92 21.80
N PHE A 716 -23.69 -8.78 20.48
CA PHE A 716 -23.56 -9.92 19.55
C PHE A 716 -22.26 -10.71 19.77
N ASN A 717 -21.19 -10.06 20.23
CA ASN A 717 -19.92 -10.73 20.59
C ASN A 717 -20.03 -11.56 21.89
N GLU A 718 -20.88 -11.15 22.84
CA GLU A 718 -21.20 -11.97 24.01
C GLU A 718 -22.05 -13.19 23.63
N ILE A 719 -23.02 -13.02 22.73
CA ILE A 719 -23.92 -14.09 22.27
C ILE A 719 -23.17 -15.16 21.45
N THR A 720 -22.18 -14.78 20.65
CA THR A 720 -21.36 -15.72 19.84
C THR A 720 -20.25 -16.40 20.64
N GLY A 721 -20.16 -16.14 21.95
CA GLY A 721 -19.26 -16.84 22.87
C GLY A 721 -17.79 -16.46 22.76
N PHE A 722 -17.46 -15.31 22.17
CA PHE A 722 -16.08 -14.97 21.81
C PHE A 722 -15.28 -14.28 22.92
N ASP A 723 -15.91 -13.56 23.87
CA ASP A 723 -15.26 -13.10 25.11
C ASP A 723 -16.29 -12.60 26.16
N LYS A 724 -16.64 -13.43 27.16
CA LYS A 724 -17.49 -13.03 28.30
C LYS A 724 -16.82 -12.03 29.26
N SER A 725 -15.52 -11.78 29.12
CA SER A 725 -14.71 -10.99 30.07
C SER A 725 -14.33 -9.60 29.56
N GLY A 726 -14.35 -9.37 28.25
CA GLY A 726 -13.81 -8.17 27.61
C GLY A 726 -14.58 -6.89 27.96
N LEU A 727 -15.92 -6.93 27.90
CA LEU A 727 -16.75 -5.76 28.17
C LEU A 727 -16.68 -5.37 29.66
N GLY A 728 -16.65 -6.37 30.54
CA GLY A 728 -16.41 -6.17 31.97
C GLY A 728 -15.03 -5.62 32.32
N GLN A 729 -13.99 -5.90 31.52
CA GLN A 729 -12.66 -5.30 31.72
C GLN A 729 -12.61 -3.84 31.24
N ILE A 730 -13.26 -3.51 30.13
CA ILE A 730 -13.33 -2.14 29.61
C ILE A 730 -14.08 -1.23 30.60
N LEU A 731 -15.18 -1.71 31.18
CA LEU A 731 -15.97 -0.96 32.17
C LEU A 731 -15.30 -0.85 33.56
N LYS A 732 -14.31 -1.69 33.87
CA LYS A 732 -13.57 -1.66 35.14
C LYS A 732 -12.47 -0.59 35.18
N VAL A 733 -12.06 -0.07 34.02
CA VAL A 733 -11.02 0.98 33.85
C VAL A 733 -11.70 2.33 33.67
#